data_AF-A0A540VLH6-F1
#
_entry.id   AF-A0A540VLH6-F1
#
_cell.length_a   1.000
_cell.length_b   1.000
_cell.length_c   1.000
_cell.angle_alpha   90.00
_cell.angle_beta   90.00
_cell.angle_gamma   90.00
#
_symmetry.space_group_name_H-M   'P 1'
#
loop_
_entity.id
_entity.type
_entity.pdbx_description
1 polymer ?
#
loop_
_entity_poly.entity_id
_entity_poly.type
_entity_poly.pdbx_seq_one_letter_code
_entity_poly.pdbx_strand_id
1 'polypeptide(L)'
;MESNMNVRSRAPHLYAVTASTLALAAVLLIGLVGALARPAQAQDEAQPRSTQAGYTYTVQEGDSWASVAATTGVDEATLRAANPQAQRDNDWLLVGEELFVPLAAASTPTRTHVVRSGESWSTIASQYNIPVDLLMAANPNSVRPGLVLYRGEILVIPARGQVPTATPTPAPTATATPTATAMATAAATATATGTVTVTAPVTGPQVSATVTTTASSAGAETLPPCPARFADYPESLSELVNQAGDVKAAVSAFLAACGAAVDNGLVTGDWTGDDVPDLVVVFQNPQPEATFIQNDLLIFQSSADGYQLGYRARAAGEVRLLATEDINADGQADVVWVDTTCGASTCFDTVNVRSWDGSTWADWTEGTITMAYAEISLDDRSPEGQGQEIVLNGGIYGSIGAGPQRSRTEVWASYQGAPYVLAEKSYSPSECLYHTVLDANRAFLAGPGEGFRQAQALYTQAVEDESLIECWMRPNELDELRSFSLYRLAVLASYQGDAEAAAEYIEQLGATYPDSVYDQLGQAWLQAYQESADPQAACQVANEYATEHPESWQMLADYGYTNPSFQASDVCPILELAEPDAQEAPAEAGAAPTATPLSAQVLPDCPATLSDYATTLPDVLTAVGNDQASLENWLRLCNAMGDGRGAVVLADLTGDGRSDAIFYPVIISDVGFGPDGAQGAVLIYHATADGGYTLAAQPDIYGQPEPLAVDDLNADGRMDIAWTVVGCSTFCVREVQMWTWDQDAYVSLIQPGATIAEGTAYFEPVAEGDPGSGQQLVLAGGVSGTPEGGLDVPHTEIWQSVDGGLYQRIRWTYDRDNPGSRCMGLRLVEADVALQAADVLGYGPAVEAYTDALKPGWDACSIFGLPAEEELILLQGLASFRLVQALALNGDLEAAAATAAALAQGQPDSDYSQATQQWLQVYQETGDPAQACEAVQPIFEANSDLWQITDHYGYNHPALAPEQICFVP
;
A
#
# COMPACT_ATOMS: atom_id res chain seq x y z
N MET A 1 -4.02 -72.74 -5.54
CA MET A 1 -4.72 -71.74 -4.70
C MET A 1 -4.85 -70.48 -5.55
N GLU A 2 -5.74 -70.38 -6.56
CA GLU A 2 -7.18 -70.76 -6.61
C GLU A 2 -7.99 -69.94 -5.60
N SER A 3 -9.07 -69.24 -5.97
CA SER A 3 -10.08 -69.53 -7.03
C SER A 3 -10.20 -68.41 -8.10
N ASN A 4 -10.66 -68.59 -9.35
CA ASN A 4 -11.90 -69.21 -9.89
C ASN A 4 -13.17 -68.43 -9.46
N MET A 5 -14.15 -68.05 -10.31
CA MET A 5 -14.48 -68.35 -11.73
C MET A 5 -15.24 -67.14 -12.38
N ASN A 6 -15.09 -66.77 -13.67
CA ASN A 6 -15.62 -67.39 -14.94
C ASN A 6 -17.16 -67.24 -15.10
N VAL A 7 -17.83 -66.91 -16.24
CA VAL A 7 -17.51 -66.73 -17.68
C VAL A 7 -18.60 -65.84 -18.34
N ARG A 8 -18.29 -65.02 -19.38
CA ARG A 8 -18.87 -65.16 -20.76
C ARG A 8 -18.35 -64.13 -21.76
N SER A 9 -18.35 -64.52 -23.04
CA SER A 9 -17.62 -63.88 -24.14
C SER A 9 -18.45 -63.73 -25.41
N ARG A 10 -18.14 -62.72 -26.25
CA ARG A 10 -17.95 -62.89 -27.71
C ARG A 10 -17.37 -61.61 -28.36
N ALA A 11 -16.50 -61.82 -29.34
CA ALA A 11 -15.91 -60.85 -30.28
C ALA A 11 -16.21 -61.37 -31.72
N PRO A 12 -15.62 -60.85 -32.82
CA PRO A 12 -14.73 -59.68 -33.00
C PRO A 12 -15.13 -58.78 -34.20
N HIS A 13 -14.31 -57.78 -34.57
CA HIS A 13 -13.56 -57.74 -35.84
C HIS A 13 -12.63 -56.51 -35.92
N LEU A 14 -11.51 -56.65 -36.66
CA LEU A 14 -10.48 -55.61 -36.88
C LEU A 14 -10.76 -54.83 -38.18
N TYR A 15 -10.11 -53.68 -38.38
CA TYR A 15 -9.12 -53.48 -39.46
C TYR A 15 -8.27 -52.22 -39.23
N ALA A 16 -7.04 -52.19 -39.76
CA ALA A 16 -6.11 -51.05 -39.70
C ALA A 16 -5.28 -50.94 -40.99
N VAL A 17 -5.08 -49.71 -41.49
CA VAL A 17 -4.32 -49.33 -42.71
C VAL A 17 -3.90 -47.85 -42.47
N THR A 18 -2.66 -47.48 -42.14
CA THR A 18 -1.41 -47.34 -42.95
C THR A 18 -1.49 -46.33 -44.11
N ALA A 19 -0.44 -45.52 -44.31
CA ALA A 19 -0.46 -44.29 -45.12
C ALA A 19 0.41 -44.31 -46.40
N SER A 20 0.34 -43.18 -47.15
CA SER A 20 1.31 -42.67 -48.15
C SER A 20 1.35 -43.26 -49.58
N THR A 21 1.15 -42.42 -50.62
CA THR A 21 2.21 -41.93 -51.57
C THR A 21 1.67 -41.18 -52.83
N LEU A 22 2.46 -40.18 -53.26
CA LEU A 22 2.62 -39.41 -54.54
C LEU A 22 1.91 -39.82 -55.87
N ALA A 23 1.80 -39.01 -56.96
CA ALA A 23 1.84 -37.55 -57.27
C ALA A 23 1.73 -37.30 -58.82
N LEU A 24 1.60 -36.03 -59.29
CA LEU A 24 1.70 -35.52 -60.70
C LEU A 24 0.59 -35.97 -61.70
N ALA A 25 0.24 -35.33 -62.85
CA ALA A 25 0.50 -34.03 -63.56
C ALA A 25 -0.40 -33.98 -64.85
N ALA A 26 -0.63 -32.94 -65.67
CA ALA A 26 -0.59 -31.45 -65.66
C ALA A 26 -1.16 -30.91 -67.02
N VAL A 27 -0.91 -29.64 -67.42
CA VAL A 27 -1.12 -28.98 -68.77
C VAL A 27 -2.57 -28.53 -69.14
N LEU A 28 -2.87 -27.48 -69.94
CA LEU A 28 -2.43 -26.06 -70.05
C LEU A 28 -3.29 -25.26 -71.11
N LEU A 29 -3.85 -24.10 -70.73
CA LEU A 29 -4.10 -22.85 -71.54
C LEU A 29 -5.04 -22.75 -72.80
N ILE A 30 -5.62 -21.54 -72.98
CA ILE A 30 -6.28 -20.89 -74.17
C ILE A 30 -7.73 -21.34 -74.49
N GLY A 31 -8.72 -20.46 -74.79
CA GLY A 31 -8.75 -18.98 -74.86
C GLY A 31 -10.14 -18.37 -75.25
N LEU A 32 -10.27 -17.04 -75.19
CA LEU A 32 -11.53 -16.25 -75.37
C LEU A 32 -12.00 -16.08 -76.84
N VAL A 33 -13.34 -16.05 -77.07
CA VAL A 33 -14.18 -14.96 -77.69
C VAL A 33 -15.66 -15.28 -77.36
N GLY A 34 -16.59 -14.36 -77.04
CA GLY A 34 -16.52 -12.92 -76.76
C GLY A 34 -17.89 -12.20 -76.89
N ALA A 35 -18.05 -11.09 -76.16
CA ALA A 35 -19.04 -10.00 -76.33
C ALA A 35 -20.55 -10.29 -76.52
N LEU A 36 -21.34 -9.99 -75.49
CA LEU A 36 -22.45 -9.03 -75.60
C LEU A 36 -22.53 -8.18 -74.33
N ALA A 37 -22.35 -6.86 -74.46
CA ALA A 37 -22.52 -5.90 -73.38
C ALA A 37 -22.94 -4.53 -73.93
N ARG A 38 -24.00 -3.95 -73.35
CA ARG A 38 -24.24 -2.51 -73.24
C ARG A 38 -25.21 -2.25 -72.08
N PRO A 39 -25.09 -1.12 -71.38
CA PRO A 39 -25.71 -0.95 -70.07
C PRO A 39 -27.17 -0.51 -70.17
N ALA A 40 -27.95 -0.88 -69.16
CA ALA A 40 -29.13 -0.14 -68.74
C ALA A 40 -28.81 0.53 -67.41
N GLN A 41 -29.02 1.84 -67.30
CA GLN A 41 -28.97 2.52 -66.00
C GLN A 41 -30.27 2.23 -65.27
N ALA A 42 -30.17 1.65 -64.07
CA ALA A 42 -31.18 1.79 -63.04
C ALA A 42 -30.61 2.76 -62.00
N GLN A 43 -31.22 3.93 -61.89
CA GLN A 43 -31.05 4.76 -60.69
C GLN A 43 -31.94 4.13 -59.62
N ASP A 44 -31.33 3.72 -58.51
CA ASP A 44 -32.05 3.66 -57.24
C ASP A 44 -31.43 4.74 -56.35
N GLU A 45 -32.28 5.56 -55.73
CA GLU A 45 -31.82 6.79 -55.09
C GLU A 45 -31.29 6.46 -53.69
N ALA A 46 -29.97 6.30 -53.61
CA ALA A 46 -29.23 6.25 -52.36
C ALA A 46 -29.33 7.59 -51.62
N GLN A 47 -30.51 7.82 -51.03
CA GLN A 47 -30.79 8.89 -50.09
C GLN A 47 -29.72 8.80 -48.99
N PRO A 48 -28.97 9.89 -48.71
CA PRO A 48 -27.81 9.80 -47.84
C PRO A 48 -28.28 9.44 -46.43
N ARG A 49 -28.04 8.19 -46.02
CA ARG A 49 -28.08 7.81 -44.61
C ARG A 49 -26.99 8.63 -43.93
N SER A 50 -27.41 9.67 -43.21
CA SER A 50 -26.59 10.33 -42.22
C SER A 50 -26.02 9.25 -41.30
N THR A 51 -24.70 9.19 -41.18
CA THR A 51 -24.01 8.41 -40.16
C THR A 51 -24.30 9.07 -38.81
N GLN A 52 -25.49 8.79 -38.29
CA GLN A 52 -25.95 9.27 -37.00
C GLN A 52 -25.09 8.57 -35.95
N ALA A 53 -24.23 9.33 -35.28
CA ALA A 53 -23.45 8.81 -34.17
C ALA A 53 -24.41 8.29 -33.09
N GLY A 54 -24.02 7.22 -32.41
CA GLY A 54 -24.87 6.51 -31.46
C GLY A 54 -24.17 5.26 -30.97
N TYR A 55 -24.69 4.70 -29.88
CA TYR A 55 -24.19 3.49 -29.23
C TYR A 55 -25.33 2.51 -29.02
N THR A 56 -25.01 1.28 -28.59
CA THR A 56 -26.01 0.27 -28.26
C THR A 56 -26.18 0.20 -26.74
N TYR A 57 -27.41 0.24 -26.27
CA TYR A 57 -27.80 0.00 -24.88
C TYR A 57 -28.49 -1.36 -24.78
N THR A 58 -28.06 -2.20 -23.83
CA THR A 58 -28.67 -3.51 -23.59
C THR A 58 -29.66 -3.41 -22.45
N VAL A 59 -30.92 -3.75 -22.71
CA VAL A 59 -32.04 -3.67 -21.77
C VAL A 59 -31.81 -4.56 -20.53
N GLN A 60 -32.00 -3.98 -19.34
CA GLN A 60 -31.83 -4.68 -18.05
C GLN A 60 -33.17 -5.17 -17.48
N GLU A 61 -33.14 -5.90 -16.35
CA GLU A 61 -34.38 -6.26 -15.66
C GLU A 61 -35.05 -5.02 -15.03
N GLY A 62 -36.37 -4.90 -15.19
CA GLY A 62 -37.14 -3.74 -14.76
C GLY A 62 -37.23 -2.58 -15.78
N ASP A 63 -36.51 -2.66 -16.91
CA ASP A 63 -36.46 -1.55 -17.87
C ASP A 63 -37.77 -1.29 -18.64
N SER A 64 -37.91 -0.04 -19.06
CA SER A 64 -39.01 0.48 -19.86
C SER A 64 -38.51 1.54 -20.83
N TRP A 65 -39.25 1.82 -21.90
CA TRP A 65 -38.89 2.90 -22.82
C TRP A 65 -38.69 4.26 -22.12
N ALA A 66 -39.44 4.52 -21.05
CA ALA A 66 -39.32 5.75 -20.26
C ALA A 66 -38.09 5.77 -19.34
N SER A 67 -37.69 4.65 -18.73
CA SER A 67 -36.46 4.56 -17.93
C SER A 67 -35.23 4.69 -18.82
N VAL A 68 -35.13 3.88 -19.89
CA VAL A 68 -34.00 3.95 -20.82
C VAL A 68 -33.88 5.34 -21.45
N ALA A 69 -34.99 6.00 -21.80
CA ALA A 69 -34.97 7.39 -22.28
C ALA A 69 -34.44 8.39 -21.23
N ALA A 70 -34.84 8.24 -19.95
CA ALA A 70 -34.33 9.07 -18.87
C ALA A 70 -32.82 8.85 -18.62
N THR A 71 -32.39 7.59 -18.52
CA THR A 71 -30.98 7.18 -18.27
C THR A 71 -30.06 7.61 -19.42
N THR A 72 -30.48 7.39 -20.68
CA THR A 72 -29.66 7.73 -21.86
C THR A 72 -29.72 9.21 -22.25
N GLY A 73 -30.62 10.00 -21.64
CA GLY A 73 -30.83 11.41 -21.95
C GLY A 73 -31.46 11.69 -23.33
N VAL A 74 -31.88 10.66 -24.07
CA VAL A 74 -32.57 10.75 -25.36
C VAL A 74 -34.07 10.66 -25.12
N ASP A 75 -34.87 11.58 -25.67
CA ASP A 75 -36.31 11.56 -25.44
C ASP A 75 -36.97 10.25 -25.96
N GLU A 76 -38.00 9.78 -25.25
CA GLU A 76 -38.60 8.47 -25.50
C GLU A 76 -39.11 8.31 -26.95
N ALA A 77 -39.60 9.39 -27.58
CA ALA A 77 -40.05 9.34 -28.96
C ALA A 77 -38.88 9.20 -29.95
N THR A 78 -37.75 9.88 -29.71
CA THR A 78 -36.51 9.68 -30.47
C THR A 78 -35.90 8.30 -30.25
N LEU A 79 -35.84 7.80 -29.01
CA LEU A 79 -35.32 6.47 -28.69
C LEU A 79 -36.14 5.35 -29.34
N ARG A 80 -37.47 5.46 -29.29
CA ARG A 80 -38.39 4.56 -30.02
C ARG A 80 -38.23 4.68 -31.53
N ALA A 81 -38.13 5.90 -32.07
CA ALA A 81 -37.96 6.12 -33.52
C ALA A 81 -36.63 5.59 -34.07
N ALA A 82 -35.58 5.55 -33.24
CA ALA A 82 -34.32 4.88 -33.55
C ALA A 82 -34.41 3.34 -33.51
N ASN A 83 -35.39 2.79 -32.76
CA ASN A 83 -35.55 1.36 -32.51
C ASN A 83 -36.92 0.79 -32.93
N PRO A 84 -37.33 0.93 -34.21
CA PRO A 84 -38.60 0.40 -34.70
C PRO A 84 -38.68 -1.14 -34.64
N GLN A 85 -37.55 -1.85 -34.51
CA GLN A 85 -37.48 -3.31 -34.36
C GLN A 85 -37.89 -3.82 -32.97
N ALA A 86 -37.70 -3.01 -31.92
CA ALA A 86 -37.99 -3.37 -30.53
C ALA A 86 -39.38 -2.89 -30.07
N GLN A 87 -40.06 -2.04 -30.84
CA GLN A 87 -41.43 -1.60 -30.54
C GLN A 87 -42.44 -2.75 -30.72
N ARG A 88 -43.32 -2.94 -29.74
CA ARG A 88 -44.31 -4.03 -29.67
C ARG A 88 -45.66 -3.51 -29.21
N ASP A 89 -46.75 -4.22 -29.58
CA ASP A 89 -48.14 -3.85 -29.25
C ASP A 89 -48.44 -3.79 -27.72
N ASN A 90 -47.53 -4.26 -26.88
CA ASN A 90 -47.61 -4.26 -25.42
C ASN A 90 -46.56 -3.34 -24.74
N ASP A 91 -45.81 -2.54 -25.49
CA ASP A 91 -44.77 -1.62 -25.01
C ASP A 91 -43.61 -2.25 -24.21
N TRP A 92 -43.48 -3.58 -24.18
CA TRP A 92 -42.40 -4.26 -23.45
C TRP A 92 -41.08 -4.27 -24.22
N LEU A 93 -40.01 -3.92 -23.51
CA LEU A 93 -38.63 -4.28 -23.85
C LEU A 93 -38.34 -5.71 -23.31
N LEU A 94 -37.39 -6.43 -23.92
CA LEU A 94 -36.94 -7.73 -23.42
C LEU A 94 -35.56 -7.59 -22.77
N VAL A 95 -35.36 -8.20 -21.60
CA VAL A 95 -34.02 -8.22 -20.96
C VAL A 95 -33.00 -8.87 -21.90
N GLY A 96 -31.85 -8.21 -22.09
CA GLY A 96 -30.85 -8.59 -23.08
C GLY A 96 -31.10 -8.09 -24.51
N GLU A 97 -32.12 -7.25 -24.74
CA GLU A 97 -32.39 -6.64 -26.05
C GLU A 97 -31.52 -5.41 -26.31
N GLU A 98 -30.97 -5.31 -27.53
CA GLU A 98 -30.14 -4.19 -27.98
C GLU A 98 -30.99 -3.03 -28.56
N LEU A 99 -30.83 -1.84 -27.97
CA LEU A 99 -31.42 -0.58 -28.43
C LEU A 99 -30.32 0.38 -28.91
N PHE A 100 -30.41 0.84 -30.15
CA PHE A 100 -29.53 1.88 -30.69
C PHE A 100 -29.93 3.27 -30.17
N VAL A 101 -29.05 3.90 -29.40
CA VAL A 101 -29.23 5.22 -28.79
C VAL A 101 -28.52 6.27 -29.67
N PRO A 102 -29.27 7.16 -30.36
CA PRO A 102 -28.65 8.17 -31.23
C PRO A 102 -28.11 9.36 -30.42
N LEU A 103 -26.83 9.67 -30.59
CA LEU A 103 -26.21 10.89 -30.07
C LEU A 103 -26.68 12.11 -30.88
N ALA A 104 -27.16 13.13 -30.19
CA ALA A 104 -27.55 14.39 -30.82
C ALA A 104 -26.31 15.11 -31.37
N ALA A 105 -26.30 15.41 -32.68
CA ALA A 105 -25.17 16.04 -33.37
C ALA A 105 -25.02 17.54 -33.04
N ALA A 106 -24.61 17.86 -31.81
CA ALA A 106 -24.35 19.21 -31.34
C ALA A 106 -22.89 19.63 -31.63
N SER A 107 -22.70 20.51 -32.61
CA SER A 107 -21.38 21.02 -33.02
C SER A 107 -20.80 22.01 -32.00
N THR A 108 -20.07 21.49 -31.01
CA THR A 108 -19.30 22.24 -29.99
C THR A 108 -17.96 21.50 -29.80
N PRO A 109 -16.81 22.17 -29.59
CA PRO A 109 -15.53 21.47 -29.42
C PRO A 109 -15.59 20.49 -28.24
N THR A 110 -15.11 19.26 -28.48
CA THR A 110 -15.00 18.20 -27.48
C THR A 110 -14.15 18.67 -26.31
N ARG A 111 -14.77 18.83 -25.14
CA ARG A 111 -14.03 19.06 -23.90
C ARG A 111 -13.49 17.71 -23.45
N THR A 112 -12.18 17.60 -23.27
CA THR A 112 -11.57 16.46 -22.60
C THR A 112 -11.11 16.84 -21.20
N HIS A 113 -10.94 15.82 -20.39
CA HIS A 113 -10.40 15.84 -19.03
C HIS A 113 -9.35 14.74 -18.95
N VAL A 114 -8.24 14.99 -18.25
CA VAL A 114 -7.19 13.99 -18.02
C VAL A 114 -7.24 13.64 -16.55
N VAL A 115 -7.53 12.37 -16.26
CA VAL A 115 -7.74 11.85 -14.90
C VAL A 115 -6.49 12.05 -14.06
N ARG A 116 -6.64 12.66 -12.89
CA ARG A 116 -5.56 12.87 -11.90
C ARG A 116 -5.59 11.75 -10.84
N SER A 117 -4.67 11.82 -9.88
CA SER A 117 -4.84 11.05 -8.63
C SER A 117 -6.19 11.39 -7.98
N GLY A 118 -6.80 10.42 -7.29
CA GLY A 118 -8.06 10.58 -6.56
C GLY A 118 -9.34 10.81 -7.39
N GLU A 119 -9.22 11.14 -8.68
CA GLU A 119 -10.39 11.45 -9.53
C GLU A 119 -11.11 10.18 -10.02
N SER A 120 -12.42 10.12 -9.77
CA SER A 120 -13.32 9.00 -10.07
C SER A 120 -14.46 9.45 -10.99
N TRP A 121 -15.22 8.51 -11.54
CA TRP A 121 -16.39 8.84 -12.38
C TRP A 121 -17.36 9.81 -11.70
N SER A 122 -17.58 9.68 -10.37
CA SER A 122 -18.49 10.55 -9.63
C SER A 122 -17.89 11.93 -9.35
N THR A 123 -16.61 12.04 -8.98
CA THR A 123 -15.97 13.34 -8.72
C THR A 123 -15.76 14.14 -10.01
N ILE A 124 -15.38 13.49 -11.11
CA ILE A 124 -15.24 14.11 -12.43
C ILE A 124 -16.61 14.55 -12.99
N ALA A 125 -17.65 13.69 -12.89
CA ALA A 125 -18.99 14.05 -13.33
C ALA A 125 -19.56 15.25 -12.53
N SER A 126 -19.29 15.28 -11.22
CA SER A 126 -19.62 16.42 -10.34
C SER A 126 -18.87 17.70 -10.74
N GLN A 127 -17.55 17.61 -10.98
CA GLN A 127 -16.69 18.71 -11.44
C GLN A 127 -17.22 19.38 -12.73
N TYR A 128 -17.83 18.60 -13.64
CA TYR A 128 -18.44 19.11 -14.87
C TYR A 128 -19.97 19.28 -14.80
N ASN A 129 -20.60 18.98 -13.66
CA ASN A 129 -22.03 19.08 -13.40
C ASN A 129 -22.86 18.32 -14.46
N ILE A 130 -22.51 17.05 -14.66
CA ILE A 130 -23.17 16.06 -15.52
C ILE A 130 -23.50 14.80 -14.70
N PRO A 131 -24.46 13.94 -15.12
CA PRO A 131 -24.65 12.63 -14.52
C PRO A 131 -23.42 11.73 -14.70
N VAL A 132 -23.18 10.82 -13.74
CA VAL A 132 -22.09 9.83 -13.79
C VAL A 132 -22.26 8.92 -15.01
N ASP A 133 -23.46 8.38 -15.19
CA ASP A 133 -23.84 7.51 -16.32
C ASP A 133 -23.62 8.20 -17.68
N LEU A 134 -23.80 9.52 -17.76
CA LEU A 134 -23.58 10.29 -18.99
C LEU A 134 -22.07 10.44 -19.29
N LEU A 135 -21.23 10.58 -18.26
CA LEU A 135 -19.77 10.57 -18.41
C LEU A 135 -19.27 9.17 -18.80
N MET A 136 -19.80 8.11 -18.19
CA MET A 136 -19.48 6.71 -18.51
C MET A 136 -19.91 6.35 -19.93
N ALA A 137 -21.14 6.67 -20.34
CA ALA A 137 -21.64 6.43 -21.69
C ALA A 137 -20.93 7.25 -22.78
N ALA A 138 -20.26 8.35 -22.40
CA ALA A 138 -19.38 9.10 -23.30
C ALA A 138 -17.99 8.47 -23.46
N ASN A 139 -17.60 7.53 -22.58
CA ASN A 139 -16.27 6.92 -22.50
C ASN A 139 -16.33 5.39 -22.32
N PRO A 140 -17.04 4.65 -23.18
CA PRO A 140 -17.29 3.21 -22.98
C PRO A 140 -16.00 2.37 -22.93
N ASN A 141 -14.93 2.79 -23.61
CA ASN A 141 -13.63 2.11 -23.58
C ASN A 141 -12.90 2.22 -22.24
N SER A 142 -13.31 3.17 -21.39
CA SER A 142 -12.76 3.38 -20.04
C SER A 142 -13.59 2.69 -18.97
N VAL A 143 -14.84 2.31 -19.26
CA VAL A 143 -15.72 1.61 -18.32
C VAL A 143 -15.29 0.14 -18.24
N ARG A 144 -14.84 -0.28 -17.06
CA ARG A 144 -14.28 -1.62 -16.76
C ARG A 144 -14.78 -2.11 -15.38
N PRO A 145 -14.62 -3.41 -15.04
CA PRO A 145 -14.98 -3.94 -13.72
C PRO A 145 -14.40 -3.09 -12.57
N GLY A 146 -15.14 -2.98 -11.47
CA GLY A 146 -14.80 -2.08 -10.35
C GLY A 146 -14.95 -0.57 -10.65
N LEU A 147 -15.28 -0.17 -11.88
CA LEU A 147 -15.39 1.23 -12.33
C LEU A 147 -14.11 2.06 -12.09
N VAL A 148 -12.95 1.41 -12.11
CA VAL A 148 -11.64 2.07 -11.94
C VAL A 148 -11.36 3.06 -13.08
N LEU A 149 -10.64 4.14 -12.77
CA LEU A 149 -10.01 5.05 -13.74
C LEU A 149 -8.49 5.06 -13.49
N TYR A 150 -7.68 5.20 -14.54
CA TYR A 150 -6.22 5.24 -14.43
C TYR A 150 -5.70 6.68 -14.51
N ARG A 151 -4.63 6.98 -13.74
CA ARG A 151 -3.94 8.26 -13.78
C ARG A 151 -3.45 8.53 -15.22
N GLY A 152 -3.82 9.68 -15.78
CA GLY A 152 -3.49 10.06 -17.16
C GLY A 152 -4.53 9.63 -18.23
N GLU A 153 -5.56 8.88 -17.86
CA GLU A 153 -6.64 8.47 -18.78
C GLU A 153 -7.43 9.68 -19.28
N ILE A 154 -7.79 9.72 -20.57
CA ILE A 154 -8.37 10.91 -21.22
C ILE A 154 -9.87 10.72 -21.47
N LEU A 155 -10.69 11.26 -20.56
CA LEU A 155 -12.14 11.22 -20.67
C LEU A 155 -12.70 12.38 -21.52
N VAL A 156 -13.62 12.06 -22.42
CA VAL A 156 -14.51 12.99 -23.12
C VAL A 156 -15.59 13.47 -22.16
N ILE A 157 -15.68 14.78 -21.94
CA ILE A 157 -16.70 15.42 -21.11
C ILE A 157 -17.87 15.86 -22.01
N PRO A 158 -19.04 15.20 -21.95
CA PRO A 158 -20.22 15.57 -22.74
C PRO A 158 -20.80 16.92 -22.30
N ALA A 159 -21.24 17.73 -23.26
CA ALA A 159 -21.88 19.01 -22.98
C ALA A 159 -23.34 18.82 -22.54
N ARG A 160 -23.69 19.30 -21.34
CA ARG A 160 -25.04 19.19 -20.77
C ARG A 160 -26.10 19.86 -21.66
N GLY A 161 -27.05 19.07 -22.16
CA GLY A 161 -28.20 19.58 -22.91
C GLY A 161 -29.07 20.50 -22.04
N GLN A 162 -29.32 21.74 -22.49
CA GLN A 162 -30.12 22.70 -21.73
C GLN A 162 -31.62 22.41 -21.86
N VAL A 163 -32.19 21.75 -20.85
CA VAL A 163 -33.65 21.70 -20.65
C VAL A 163 -34.12 23.09 -20.15
N PRO A 164 -35.15 23.71 -20.76
CA PRO A 164 -35.60 25.05 -20.34
C PRO A 164 -36.15 25.10 -18.92
N THR A 165 -35.59 25.97 -18.07
CA THR A 165 -36.01 26.15 -16.67
C THR A 165 -37.48 26.56 -16.56
N ALA A 166 -38.29 25.77 -15.84
CA ALA A 166 -39.64 26.15 -15.47
C ALA A 166 -39.64 27.18 -14.31
N THR A 167 -40.39 28.27 -14.46
CA THR A 167 -40.38 29.39 -13.49
C THR A 167 -41.09 29.03 -12.18
N PRO A 168 -40.43 29.10 -11.01
CA PRO A 168 -41.10 28.89 -9.72
C PRO A 168 -42.04 30.06 -9.36
N THR A 169 -43.16 29.74 -8.73
CA THR A 169 -44.18 30.71 -8.29
C THR A 169 -44.08 30.95 -6.76
N PRO A 170 -44.02 32.21 -6.27
CA PRO A 170 -43.71 32.49 -4.86
C PRO A 170 -44.93 32.81 -3.97
N ALA A 171 -44.98 32.26 -2.75
CA ALA A 171 -45.61 32.79 -1.52
C ALA A 171 -45.67 31.70 -0.41
N PRO A 172 -45.81 32.02 0.91
CA PRO A 172 -45.70 33.32 1.59
C PRO A 172 -44.71 33.33 2.80
N THR A 173 -44.53 34.50 3.43
CA THR A 173 -43.63 34.75 4.58
C THR A 173 -44.34 34.73 5.95
N ALA A 174 -43.71 34.11 6.96
CA ALA A 174 -43.91 34.32 8.41
C ALA A 174 -42.84 33.53 9.20
N THR A 175 -42.31 33.89 10.39
CA THR A 175 -42.25 35.15 11.18
C THR A 175 -41.12 34.97 12.22
N ALA A 176 -40.36 36.01 12.59
CA ALA A 176 -39.29 35.94 13.60
C ALA A 176 -39.35 37.09 14.64
N THR A 177 -39.16 36.80 15.94
CA THR A 177 -39.13 37.74 17.09
C THR A 177 -38.87 36.96 18.41
N PRO A 178 -38.30 37.53 19.50
CA PRO A 178 -37.19 38.50 19.60
C PRO A 178 -36.13 38.27 20.73
N THR A 179 -34.90 38.72 20.47
CA THR A 179 -34.04 39.62 21.30
C THR A 179 -33.98 39.56 22.85
N ALA A 180 -32.75 39.38 23.36
CA ALA A 180 -32.14 40.20 24.45
C ALA A 180 -30.61 40.28 24.20
N THR A 181 -29.99 41.44 23.90
CA THR A 181 -29.69 42.59 24.78
C THR A 181 -28.70 42.21 25.92
N ALA A 182 -27.37 42.21 25.78
CA ALA A 182 -26.38 43.18 25.27
C ALA A 182 -25.78 44.14 26.33
N MET A 183 -24.45 44.31 26.31
CA MET A 183 -23.75 45.45 26.92
C MET A 183 -22.52 45.83 26.07
N ALA A 184 -22.13 47.10 26.06
CA ALA A 184 -21.05 47.64 25.23
C ALA A 184 -20.32 48.80 25.93
N THR A 185 -19.13 49.19 25.47
CA THR A 185 -18.44 50.43 25.86
C THR A 185 -17.61 50.98 24.69
N ALA A 186 -17.46 52.32 24.61
CA ALA A 186 -16.82 53.06 23.51
C ALA A 186 -15.29 52.82 23.43
N ALA A 187 -14.56 52.90 22.30
CA ALA A 187 -14.71 53.57 20.99
C ALA A 187 -14.09 54.98 20.84
N ALA A 188 -12.98 55.07 20.07
CA ALA A 188 -12.37 56.26 19.44
C ALA A 188 -11.11 55.81 18.64
N THR A 189 -10.72 56.32 17.46
CA THR A 189 -11.38 57.11 16.38
C THR A 189 -10.62 56.83 15.07
N ALA A 190 -11.29 56.83 13.92
CA ALA A 190 -10.71 56.46 12.62
C ALA A 190 -9.79 57.51 11.96
N THR A 191 -9.01 57.09 10.96
CA THR A 191 -8.74 57.84 9.72
C THR A 191 -8.41 56.86 8.58
N ALA A 192 -9.10 56.97 7.44
CA ALA A 192 -8.83 56.20 6.21
C ALA A 192 -7.75 56.90 5.34
N THR A 193 -7.19 56.36 4.27
CA THR A 193 -7.84 55.95 3.00
C THR A 193 -6.75 55.41 2.04
N GLY A 194 -7.03 54.45 1.13
CA GLY A 194 -5.96 54.00 0.21
C GLY A 194 -6.29 53.07 -0.98
N THR A 195 -7.53 52.69 -1.26
CA THR A 195 -7.84 51.67 -2.29
C THR A 195 -7.83 52.22 -3.73
N VAL A 196 -7.09 51.59 -4.65
CA VAL A 196 -7.31 51.69 -6.12
C VAL A 196 -7.07 50.33 -6.78
N THR A 197 -7.99 49.92 -7.66
CA THR A 197 -8.01 48.64 -8.39
C THR A 197 -7.05 48.63 -9.59
N VAL A 198 -6.52 47.46 -9.95
CA VAL A 198 -5.77 47.25 -11.21
C VAL A 198 -6.72 46.86 -12.35
N THR A 199 -6.51 47.46 -13.54
CA THR A 199 -7.23 47.14 -14.77
C THR A 199 -6.26 47.06 -15.96
N ALA A 200 -6.31 45.96 -16.72
CA ALA A 200 -5.59 45.76 -17.99
C ALA A 200 -6.35 46.45 -19.17
N PRO A 201 -5.97 46.34 -20.49
CA PRO A 201 -4.97 45.47 -21.11
C PRO A 201 -4.19 46.05 -22.35
N VAL A 202 -3.60 45.14 -23.14
CA VAL A 202 -3.27 45.11 -24.61
C VAL A 202 -2.02 45.78 -25.25
N THR A 203 -1.27 44.89 -25.95
CA THR A 203 -0.61 45.02 -27.29
C THR A 203 0.63 45.90 -27.56
N GLY A 204 1.82 45.27 -27.51
CA GLY A 204 2.90 45.32 -28.53
C GLY A 204 3.65 46.64 -28.82
N PRO A 205 4.65 46.64 -29.74
CA PRO A 205 5.26 45.53 -30.50
C PRO A 205 6.72 45.21 -30.09
N GLN A 206 7.37 44.23 -30.74
CA GLN A 206 8.80 43.96 -30.57
C GLN A 206 9.70 45.06 -31.15
N VAL A 207 10.86 45.29 -30.50
CA VAL A 207 12.02 45.99 -31.06
C VAL A 207 13.29 45.23 -30.67
N SER A 208 14.08 44.79 -31.64
CA SER A 208 15.38 44.14 -31.38
C SER A 208 16.41 45.16 -30.89
N ALA A 209 16.98 44.92 -29.72
CA ALA A 209 18.10 45.71 -29.19
C ALA A 209 19.32 44.81 -28.96
N THR A 210 20.31 44.87 -29.87
CA THR A 210 21.59 44.21 -29.68
C THR A 210 22.39 44.92 -28.59
N VAL A 211 22.29 44.44 -27.36
CA VAL A 211 23.13 44.90 -26.25
C VAL A 211 24.45 44.14 -26.30
N THR A 212 25.50 44.79 -26.82
CA THR A 212 26.88 44.28 -26.74
C THR A 212 27.43 44.50 -25.34
N THR A 213 27.05 43.66 -24.38
CA THR A 213 27.76 43.53 -23.10
C THR A 213 29.14 42.92 -23.37
N THR A 214 30.20 43.68 -23.07
CA THR A 214 31.56 43.13 -23.02
C THR A 214 31.65 42.10 -21.89
N ALA A 215 31.98 40.86 -22.22
CA ALA A 215 32.21 39.81 -21.25
C ALA A 215 33.35 40.23 -20.29
N SER A 216 33.02 40.41 -19.01
CA SER A 216 33.99 40.41 -17.93
C SER A 216 34.16 38.97 -17.50
N SER A 217 35.36 38.41 -17.67
CA SER A 217 35.67 37.05 -17.24
C SER A 217 35.85 37.01 -15.72
N ALA A 218 34.73 36.87 -14.99
CA ALA A 218 34.73 36.09 -13.76
C ALA A 218 35.06 34.62 -14.12
N GLY A 219 35.49 33.82 -13.14
CA GLY A 219 35.86 32.43 -13.38
C GLY A 219 34.68 31.62 -13.90
N ALA A 220 34.92 30.75 -14.87
CA ALA A 220 34.07 29.59 -15.06
C ALA A 220 34.46 28.60 -13.96
N GLU A 221 33.66 28.56 -12.90
CA GLU A 221 33.79 27.62 -11.80
C GLU A 221 33.68 26.20 -12.38
N THR A 222 34.70 25.37 -12.18
CA THR A 222 34.75 24.04 -12.78
C THR A 222 33.93 23.08 -11.93
N LEU A 223 32.69 22.81 -12.36
CA LEU A 223 31.82 21.82 -11.71
C LEU A 223 32.54 20.47 -11.55
N PRO A 224 32.34 19.75 -10.43
CA PRO A 224 32.91 18.42 -10.24
C PRO A 224 32.33 17.42 -11.26
N PRO A 225 33.03 16.30 -11.52
CA PRO A 225 32.48 15.22 -12.34
C PRO A 225 31.26 14.60 -11.66
N CYS A 226 30.30 14.13 -12.47
CA CYS A 226 29.15 13.39 -11.95
C CYS A 226 29.60 12.07 -11.30
N PRO A 227 29.21 11.78 -10.05
CA PRO A 227 29.54 10.53 -9.39
C PRO A 227 28.92 9.31 -10.06
N ALA A 228 29.55 8.15 -9.88
CA ALA A 228 29.16 6.91 -10.54
C ALA A 228 28.00 6.21 -9.82
N ARG A 229 27.98 6.24 -8.48
CA ARG A 229 26.87 5.72 -7.67
C ARG A 229 26.04 6.88 -7.14
N PHE A 230 24.74 6.65 -6.96
CA PHE A 230 23.85 7.63 -6.34
C PHE A 230 24.26 7.99 -4.90
N ALA A 231 24.77 7.00 -4.14
CA ALA A 231 25.24 7.17 -2.78
C ALA A 231 26.42 8.16 -2.62
N ASP A 232 27.19 8.41 -3.68
CA ASP A 232 28.38 9.28 -3.69
C ASP A 232 28.02 10.79 -3.85
N TYR A 233 26.77 11.11 -4.20
CA TYR A 233 26.32 12.49 -4.47
C TYR A 233 26.39 13.44 -3.26
N PRO A 234 26.04 13.03 -2.02
CA PRO A 234 26.12 13.91 -0.84
C PRO A 234 27.53 14.41 -0.54
N GLU A 235 28.57 13.59 -0.72
CA GLU A 235 29.98 14.02 -0.56
C GLU A 235 30.31 15.09 -1.62
N SER A 236 29.99 14.82 -2.89
CA SER A 236 30.25 15.75 -4.00
C SER A 236 29.48 17.07 -3.88
N LEU A 237 28.27 17.03 -3.33
CA LEU A 237 27.49 18.23 -3.00
C LEU A 237 28.11 18.99 -1.81
N SER A 238 28.56 18.28 -0.77
CA SER A 238 29.24 18.86 0.40
C SER A 238 30.55 19.59 0.03
N GLU A 239 31.31 19.04 -0.91
CA GLU A 239 32.47 19.72 -1.49
C GLU A 239 32.07 20.96 -2.29
N LEU A 240 31.02 20.87 -3.12
CA LEU A 240 30.60 21.93 -4.03
C LEU A 240 30.05 23.17 -3.31
N VAL A 241 29.21 22.98 -2.28
CA VAL A 241 28.64 24.09 -1.49
C VAL A 241 29.71 24.91 -0.75
N ASN A 242 30.89 24.33 -0.50
CA ASN A 242 32.01 24.98 0.17
C ASN A 242 33.05 25.58 -0.80
N GLN A 243 32.95 25.31 -2.10
CA GLN A 243 33.86 25.82 -3.14
C GLN A 243 33.23 26.90 -4.01
N ALA A 244 31.91 26.92 -4.15
CA ALA A 244 31.19 27.78 -5.08
C ALA A 244 31.01 29.23 -4.58
N GLY A 245 31.21 30.21 -5.48
CA GLY A 245 30.93 31.62 -5.20
C GLY A 245 29.43 31.99 -5.24
N ASP A 246 28.63 31.22 -5.98
CA ASP A 246 27.16 31.26 -5.99
C ASP A 246 26.67 29.82 -5.84
N VAL A 247 26.51 29.40 -4.58
CA VAL A 247 26.21 28.01 -4.19
C VAL A 247 24.92 27.50 -4.85
N LYS A 248 23.87 28.32 -4.90
CA LYS A 248 22.59 27.92 -5.49
C LYS A 248 22.69 27.74 -7.00
N ALA A 249 23.41 28.63 -7.69
CA ALA A 249 23.67 28.47 -9.13
C ALA A 249 24.58 27.26 -9.41
N ALA A 250 25.60 27.01 -8.59
CA ALA A 250 26.54 25.90 -8.78
C ALA A 250 25.89 24.53 -8.56
N VAL A 251 25.15 24.34 -7.46
CA VAL A 251 24.42 23.09 -7.18
C VAL A 251 23.38 22.82 -8.26
N SER A 252 22.59 23.83 -8.66
CA SER A 252 21.62 23.70 -9.74
C SER A 252 22.28 23.30 -11.07
N ALA A 253 23.42 23.90 -11.42
CA ALA A 253 24.16 23.59 -12.64
C ALA A 253 24.80 22.19 -12.60
N PHE A 254 25.30 21.73 -11.44
CA PHE A 254 25.85 20.39 -11.26
C PHE A 254 24.77 19.32 -11.39
N LEU A 255 23.67 19.41 -10.63
CA LEU A 255 22.58 18.43 -10.69
C LEU A 255 21.98 18.36 -12.10
N ALA A 256 21.81 19.51 -12.79
CA ALA A 256 21.32 19.54 -14.16
C ALA A 256 22.32 18.96 -15.18
N ALA A 257 23.63 19.14 -14.97
CA ALA A 257 24.66 18.53 -15.82
C ALA A 257 24.74 17.00 -15.64
N CYS A 258 24.35 16.48 -14.48
CA CYS A 258 24.38 15.07 -14.14
C CYS A 258 23.04 14.34 -14.28
N GLY A 259 21.95 15.02 -14.68
CA GLY A 259 20.61 14.44 -14.78
C GLY A 259 19.89 14.22 -13.44
N ALA A 260 20.50 14.62 -12.34
CA ALA A 260 20.05 14.41 -10.96
C ALA A 260 19.17 15.57 -10.42
N ALA A 261 18.77 16.53 -11.25
CA ALA A 261 17.98 17.68 -10.83
C ALA A 261 16.48 17.36 -10.71
N VAL A 262 15.86 17.86 -9.64
CA VAL A 262 14.41 17.76 -9.37
C VAL A 262 13.77 19.14 -9.46
N ASP A 263 12.58 19.24 -10.06
CA ASP A 263 11.85 20.51 -10.18
C ASP A 263 11.49 21.07 -8.79
N ASN A 264 11.88 22.31 -8.53
CA ASN A 264 11.80 23.01 -7.23
C ASN A 264 12.63 22.39 -6.08
N GLY A 265 13.41 21.33 -6.30
CA GLY A 265 14.24 20.65 -5.30
C GLY A 265 15.45 21.42 -4.77
N LEU A 266 15.43 22.76 -4.76
CA LEU A 266 16.56 23.58 -4.29
C LEU A 266 16.08 24.85 -3.58
N VAL A 267 15.93 24.77 -2.26
CA VAL A 267 15.37 25.82 -1.40
C VAL A 267 16.46 26.42 -0.52
N THR A 268 16.30 27.68 -0.14
CA THR A 268 17.27 28.45 0.68
C THR A 268 16.50 29.37 1.62
N GLY A 269 16.77 29.25 2.92
CA GLY A 269 16.15 30.01 4.01
C GLY A 269 17.07 30.00 5.22
N ASP A 270 16.79 30.80 6.23
CA ASP A 270 17.45 30.68 7.55
C ASP A 270 16.55 29.78 8.39
N TRP A 271 16.98 28.53 8.64
CA TRP A 271 16.24 27.57 9.47
C TRP A 271 16.94 27.32 10.80
N THR A 272 18.25 27.56 10.89
CA THR A 272 19.00 27.44 12.15
C THR A 272 18.88 28.67 13.07
N GLY A 273 18.41 29.81 12.55
CA GLY A 273 18.12 31.04 13.30
C GLY A 273 19.33 31.94 13.53
N ASP A 274 20.34 31.90 12.64
CA ASP A 274 21.63 32.60 12.82
C ASP A 274 21.84 33.86 11.96
N ASP A 275 20.80 34.33 11.24
CA ASP A 275 20.80 35.38 10.21
C ASP A 275 21.53 34.99 8.89
N VAL A 276 21.92 33.71 8.68
CA VAL A 276 22.58 33.22 7.45
C VAL A 276 21.70 32.20 6.69
N PRO A 277 21.60 32.26 5.35
CA PRO A 277 20.80 31.29 4.59
C PRO A 277 21.46 29.92 4.46
N ASP A 278 20.78 28.93 5.03
CA ASP A 278 20.94 27.49 4.85
C ASP A 278 20.42 27.03 3.46
N LEU A 279 20.64 25.74 3.11
CA LEU A 279 20.31 25.16 1.80
C LEU A 279 19.68 23.76 1.92
N VAL A 280 18.45 23.59 1.45
CA VAL A 280 17.81 22.27 1.23
C VAL A 280 18.00 21.84 -0.22
N VAL A 281 18.48 20.62 -0.43
CA VAL A 281 18.72 20.01 -1.75
C VAL A 281 17.97 18.68 -1.85
N VAL A 282 17.02 18.60 -2.77
CA VAL A 282 16.40 17.34 -3.21
C VAL A 282 16.95 17.00 -4.60
N PHE A 283 17.43 15.77 -4.76
CA PHE A 283 18.03 15.29 -6.00
C PHE A 283 17.53 13.87 -6.30
N GLN A 284 17.62 13.45 -7.57
CA GLN A 284 17.15 12.14 -8.03
C GLN A 284 18.31 11.27 -8.50
N ASN A 285 18.15 9.95 -8.43
CA ASN A 285 19.07 9.00 -9.04
C ASN A 285 19.02 9.17 -10.58
N PRO A 286 20.13 9.53 -11.25
CA PRO A 286 20.14 9.77 -12.70
C PRO A 286 20.27 8.48 -13.52
N GLN A 287 20.40 7.31 -12.89
CA GLN A 287 20.51 6.03 -13.59
C GLN A 287 19.12 5.60 -14.11
N PRO A 288 18.96 5.32 -15.42
CA PRO A 288 17.66 4.98 -16.03
C PRO A 288 17.18 3.55 -15.70
N GLU A 289 17.93 2.81 -14.89
CA GLU A 289 17.68 1.41 -14.51
C GLU A 289 16.91 1.31 -13.17
N ALA A 290 16.61 2.43 -12.51
CA ALA A 290 15.83 2.45 -11.27
C ALA A 290 14.32 2.25 -11.55
N THR A 291 13.76 1.16 -11.02
CA THR A 291 12.34 0.76 -11.23
C THR A 291 11.33 1.74 -10.65
N PHE A 292 11.74 2.54 -9.67
CA PHE A 292 10.96 3.62 -9.05
C PHE A 292 11.80 4.90 -9.05
N ILE A 293 11.14 6.06 -8.93
CA ILE A 293 11.85 7.31 -8.70
C ILE A 293 12.53 7.22 -7.33
N GLN A 294 13.86 7.21 -7.32
CA GLN A 294 14.67 7.25 -6.12
C GLN A 294 15.21 8.66 -5.92
N ASN A 295 14.80 9.32 -4.85
CA ASN A 295 15.32 10.61 -4.42
C ASN A 295 16.16 10.49 -3.14
N ASP A 296 16.79 11.60 -2.77
CA ASP A 296 17.31 11.84 -1.42
C ASP A 296 17.26 13.35 -1.14
N LEU A 297 17.24 13.72 0.14
CA LEU A 297 17.13 15.10 0.63
C LEU A 297 18.27 15.39 1.60
N LEU A 298 18.98 16.49 1.35
CA LEU A 298 20.04 17.01 2.20
C LEU A 298 19.64 18.37 2.75
N ILE A 299 19.93 18.62 4.03
CA ILE A 299 19.85 19.95 4.63
C ILE A 299 21.27 20.38 5.02
N PHE A 300 21.79 21.35 4.28
CA PHE A 300 23.07 21.98 4.55
C PHE A 300 22.86 23.23 5.41
N GLN A 301 23.40 23.19 6.61
CA GLN A 301 23.46 24.32 7.52
C GLN A 301 24.61 25.24 7.09
N SER A 302 24.37 26.54 7.11
CA SER A 302 25.36 27.56 6.86
C SER A 302 26.11 27.90 8.17
N SER A 303 27.32 28.44 8.05
CA SER A 303 28.12 28.85 9.20
C SER A 303 29.22 29.83 8.79
N ALA A 304 29.89 30.45 9.76
CA ALA A 304 30.99 31.39 9.53
C ALA A 304 32.21 30.80 8.78
N ASP A 305 32.36 29.46 8.77
CA ASP A 305 33.48 28.76 8.11
C ASP A 305 33.06 28.02 6.82
N GLY A 306 31.76 27.95 6.49
CA GLY A 306 31.23 27.23 5.32
C GLY A 306 29.87 26.57 5.57
N TYR A 307 29.42 25.74 4.62
CA TYR A 307 28.25 24.88 4.80
C TYR A 307 28.63 23.51 5.38
N GLN A 308 27.80 22.98 6.27
CA GLN A 308 27.94 21.65 6.88
C GLN A 308 26.67 20.83 6.61
N LEU A 309 26.81 19.53 6.36
CA LEU A 309 25.65 18.65 6.17
C LEU A 309 25.01 18.36 7.54
N GLY A 310 23.89 19.03 7.84
CA GLY A 310 23.20 18.92 9.13
C GLY A 310 22.15 17.80 9.17
N TYR A 311 21.57 17.44 8.02
CA TYR A 311 20.62 16.33 7.91
C TYR A 311 20.68 15.68 6.52
N ARG A 312 20.40 14.38 6.46
CA ARG A 312 20.22 13.59 5.23
C ARG A 312 19.05 12.63 5.44
N ALA A 313 18.03 12.71 4.59
CA ALA A 313 16.82 11.89 4.73
C ALA A 313 17.05 10.40 4.41
N ARG A 314 17.97 10.06 3.50
CA ARG A 314 18.17 8.68 3.00
C ARG A 314 16.88 8.07 2.43
N ALA A 315 16.08 8.90 1.76
CA ALA A 315 14.74 8.58 1.32
C ALA A 315 14.66 7.28 0.48
N ALA A 316 13.55 6.57 0.62
CA ALA A 316 13.34 5.26 0.02
C ALA A 316 12.66 5.33 -1.36
N GLY A 317 11.93 6.41 -1.67
CA GLY A 317 11.22 6.59 -2.94
C GLY A 317 11.26 8.04 -3.46
N GLU A 318 10.11 8.54 -3.93
CA GLU A 318 9.98 9.89 -4.50
C GLU A 318 9.89 10.93 -3.38
N VAL A 319 10.77 11.94 -3.37
CA VAL A 319 10.76 13.02 -2.37
C VAL A 319 10.11 14.28 -2.91
N ARG A 320 9.05 14.72 -2.21
CA ARG A 320 8.30 15.93 -2.54
C ARG A 320 8.21 16.86 -1.32
N LEU A 321 8.96 17.97 -1.36
CA LEU A 321 8.84 19.06 -0.38
C LEU A 321 7.39 19.59 -0.33
N LEU A 322 6.89 19.82 0.88
CA LEU A 322 5.59 20.44 1.17
C LEU A 322 5.77 21.89 1.65
N ALA A 323 6.65 22.10 2.63
CA ALA A 323 6.91 23.39 3.26
C ALA A 323 8.37 23.50 3.73
N THR A 324 8.84 24.74 3.87
CA THR A 324 10.14 25.07 4.46
C THR A 324 10.02 26.35 5.31
N GLU A 325 8.94 26.44 6.09
CA GLU A 325 8.53 27.61 6.88
C GLU A 325 7.96 27.16 8.23
N ASP A 326 7.69 28.09 9.14
CA ASP A 326 7.03 27.82 10.43
C ASP A 326 5.59 27.32 10.17
N ILE A 327 5.39 26.00 10.21
CA ILE A 327 4.06 25.39 10.04
C ILE A 327 3.41 25.07 11.38
N ASN A 328 4.17 24.98 12.47
CA ASN A 328 3.69 24.53 13.78
C ASN A 328 3.34 25.69 14.75
N ALA A 329 3.70 26.93 14.38
CA ALA A 329 3.54 28.20 15.11
C ALA A 329 4.33 28.38 16.42
N ASP A 330 5.42 27.63 16.65
CA ASP A 330 6.35 27.84 17.77
C ASP A 330 7.31 29.04 17.55
N GLY A 331 7.46 29.51 16.31
CA GLY A 331 8.36 30.59 15.91
C GLY A 331 9.70 30.13 15.32
N GLN A 332 9.87 28.83 15.10
CA GLN A 332 10.99 28.20 14.39
C GLN A 332 10.50 27.72 13.02
N ALA A 333 11.40 27.51 12.05
CA ALA A 333 10.99 27.17 10.68
C ALA A 333 11.23 25.68 10.39
N ASP A 334 10.17 24.96 10.02
CA ASP A 334 10.17 23.53 9.76
C ASP A 334 10.63 23.21 8.32
N VAL A 335 11.17 22.01 8.12
CA VAL A 335 11.40 21.41 6.78
C VAL A 335 10.53 20.17 6.65
N VAL A 336 9.62 20.18 5.67
CA VAL A 336 8.52 19.21 5.57
C VAL A 336 8.49 18.59 4.19
N TRP A 337 8.49 17.27 4.10
CA TRP A 337 8.41 16.55 2.82
C TRP A 337 7.57 15.27 2.91
N VAL A 338 7.16 14.77 1.75
CA VAL A 338 6.65 13.40 1.57
C VAL A 338 7.75 12.55 0.98
N ASP A 339 7.95 11.35 1.52
CA ASP A 339 8.64 10.24 0.85
C ASP A 339 7.57 9.24 0.40
N THR A 340 7.44 9.03 -0.92
CA THR A 340 6.45 8.15 -1.53
C THR A 340 7.12 6.87 -2.00
N THR A 341 6.91 5.77 -1.27
CA THR A 341 7.42 4.43 -1.62
C THR A 341 6.34 3.58 -2.29
N CYS A 342 6.72 2.70 -3.22
CA CYS A 342 5.77 1.84 -3.94
C CYS A 342 6.19 0.37 -3.89
N GLY A 343 5.24 -0.49 -3.50
CA GLY A 343 5.29 -1.93 -3.75
C GLY A 343 4.51 -2.31 -5.01
N ALA A 344 4.38 -3.63 -5.26
CA ALA A 344 3.73 -4.17 -6.46
C ALA A 344 2.28 -3.69 -6.70
N SER A 345 1.52 -3.40 -5.64
CA SER A 345 0.08 -3.08 -5.71
C SER A 345 -0.37 -1.97 -4.77
N THR A 346 0.53 -1.29 -4.05
CA THR A 346 0.20 -0.14 -3.18
C THR A 346 1.42 0.78 -3.05
N CYS A 347 1.19 2.10 -3.11
CA CYS A 347 2.18 3.10 -2.73
C CYS A 347 1.78 3.74 -1.40
N PHE A 348 2.77 4.05 -0.56
CA PHE A 348 2.63 4.69 0.73
C PHE A 348 3.32 6.05 0.71
N ASP A 349 2.57 7.08 1.07
CA ASP A 349 3.07 8.44 1.24
C ASP A 349 3.35 8.68 2.72
N THR A 350 4.61 8.94 3.07
CA THR A 350 5.05 9.21 4.45
C THR A 350 5.45 10.67 4.62
N VAL A 351 4.70 11.42 5.42
CA VAL A 351 5.02 12.82 5.76
C VAL A 351 6.07 12.86 6.85
N ASN A 352 7.15 13.59 6.59
CA ASN A 352 8.24 13.84 7.51
C ASN A 352 8.23 15.34 7.89
N VAL A 353 8.39 15.63 9.18
CA VAL A 353 8.58 17.00 9.71
C VAL A 353 9.92 17.03 10.42
N ARG A 354 10.81 17.95 10.03
CA ARG A 354 12.07 18.18 10.75
C ARG A 354 12.18 19.63 11.19
N SER A 355 12.51 19.83 12.45
CA SER A 355 12.62 21.14 13.09
C SER A 355 13.97 21.23 13.80
N TRP A 356 14.53 22.43 13.89
CA TRP A 356 15.85 22.64 14.50
C TRP A 356 15.72 22.85 16.01
N ASP A 357 16.30 21.96 16.83
CA ASP A 357 16.23 22.07 18.30
C ASP A 357 17.23 23.09 18.91
N GLY A 358 18.03 23.75 18.06
CA GLY A 358 19.18 24.57 18.44
C GLY A 358 20.53 23.83 18.39
N SER A 359 20.53 22.52 18.15
CA SER A 359 21.71 21.65 18.09
C SER A 359 21.61 20.47 17.12
N THR A 360 20.43 19.88 16.91
CA THR A 360 20.17 18.84 15.90
C THR A 360 18.85 19.08 15.15
N TRP A 361 18.69 18.41 14.00
CA TRP A 361 17.42 18.33 13.27
C TRP A 361 16.59 17.20 13.87
N ALA A 362 15.64 17.54 14.73
CA ALA A 362 14.77 16.59 15.42
C ALA A 362 13.58 16.18 14.54
N ASP A 363 13.03 14.98 14.79
CA ASP A 363 11.69 14.63 14.32
C ASP A 363 10.66 15.43 15.12
N TRP A 364 9.69 16.05 14.44
CA TRP A 364 8.62 16.81 15.06
C TRP A 364 7.25 16.14 14.92
N THR A 365 7.23 14.80 14.92
CA THR A 365 6.01 13.99 15.05
C THR A 365 6.10 13.02 16.23
N GLU A 366 5.00 12.80 16.97
CA GLU A 366 4.94 11.77 18.02
C GLU A 366 4.77 10.35 17.43
N GLY A 367 4.47 10.25 16.13
CA GLY A 367 4.23 8.99 15.44
C GLY A 367 4.26 9.16 13.92
N THR A 368 4.43 8.04 13.21
CA THR A 368 4.70 8.03 11.78
C THR A 368 3.45 8.38 10.95
N ILE A 369 3.55 9.44 10.16
CA ILE A 369 2.44 9.99 9.36
C ILE A 369 2.43 9.31 7.97
N THR A 370 1.98 8.06 7.90
CA THR A 370 1.98 7.26 6.64
C THR A 370 0.57 6.83 6.22
N MET A 371 0.25 7.00 4.94
CA MET A 371 -1.03 6.57 4.37
C MET A 371 -0.87 6.07 2.92
N ALA A 372 -1.59 5.01 2.55
CA ALA A 372 -1.62 4.49 1.19
C ALA A 372 -2.28 5.49 0.22
N TYR A 373 -1.58 5.87 -0.85
CA TYR A 373 -2.01 6.83 -1.89
C TYR A 373 -2.65 8.11 -1.31
N ALA A 374 -1.90 8.89 -0.55
CA ALA A 374 -2.43 10.03 0.20
C ALA A 374 -2.41 11.35 -0.59
N GLU A 375 -3.58 11.98 -0.72
CA GLU A 375 -3.67 13.42 -1.00
C GLU A 375 -3.34 14.18 0.29
N ILE A 376 -2.21 14.89 0.29
CA ILE A 376 -1.65 15.56 1.48
C ILE A 376 -1.70 17.08 1.31
N SER A 377 -2.23 17.79 2.31
CA SER A 377 -2.21 19.25 2.40
C SER A 377 -1.83 19.76 3.79
N LEU A 378 -1.48 21.04 3.86
CA LEU A 378 -1.23 21.78 5.10
C LEU A 378 -2.33 22.84 5.22
N ASP A 379 -3.28 22.62 6.11
CA ASP A 379 -4.50 23.44 6.23
C ASP A 379 -4.50 24.22 7.55
N ASP A 380 -4.88 25.50 7.53
CA ASP A 380 -5.27 26.25 8.74
C ASP A 380 -6.74 25.89 9.07
N ARG A 381 -6.95 24.97 10.02
CA ARG A 381 -8.28 24.54 10.48
C ARG A 381 -8.59 24.99 11.90
N SER A 382 -7.58 25.22 12.75
CA SER A 382 -7.75 25.66 14.14
C SER A 382 -7.74 27.19 14.31
N PRO A 383 -8.83 27.81 14.81
CA PRO A 383 -8.90 29.26 15.02
C PRO A 383 -8.08 29.75 16.22
N GLU A 384 -7.31 28.89 16.88
CA GLU A 384 -6.61 29.18 18.14
C GLU A 384 -5.12 29.53 17.94
N GLY A 385 -4.59 29.39 16.71
CA GLY A 385 -3.24 29.83 16.34
C GLY A 385 -2.14 28.83 16.68
N GLN A 386 -2.36 27.56 16.33
CA GLN A 386 -1.47 26.42 16.61
C GLN A 386 -0.71 25.90 15.36
N GLY A 387 -0.58 26.76 14.34
CA GLY A 387 0.00 26.39 13.05
C GLY A 387 -1.03 25.84 12.05
N GLN A 388 -0.53 25.15 11.03
CA GLN A 388 -1.28 24.38 10.04
C GLN A 388 -1.36 22.92 10.48
N GLU A 389 -2.54 22.32 10.37
CA GLU A 389 -2.72 20.88 10.49
C GLU A 389 -2.25 20.15 9.22
N ILE A 390 -1.56 19.03 9.39
CA ILE A 390 -1.21 18.11 8.29
C ILE A 390 -2.44 17.25 8.01
N VAL A 391 -2.97 17.33 6.81
CA VAL A 391 -4.18 16.61 6.39
C VAL A 391 -3.80 15.57 5.36
N LEU A 392 -4.25 14.33 5.56
CA LEU A 392 -4.10 13.23 4.62
C LEU A 392 -5.48 12.68 4.27
N ASN A 393 -5.79 12.54 2.98
CA ASN A 393 -6.98 11.83 2.50
C ASN A 393 -6.57 10.70 1.54
N GLY A 394 -7.04 9.48 1.79
CA GLY A 394 -6.62 8.30 1.02
C GLY A 394 -6.84 7.02 1.83
N GLY A 395 -5.85 6.13 1.81
CA GLY A 395 -5.84 4.91 2.62
C GLY A 395 -6.57 3.72 2.00
N ILE A 396 -6.71 3.69 0.67
CA ILE A 396 -7.25 2.54 -0.09
C ILE A 396 -6.07 1.84 -0.80
N TYR A 397 -5.80 0.60 -0.43
CA TYR A 397 -4.76 -0.27 -0.96
C TYR A 397 -5.23 -0.94 -2.26
N GLY A 398 -4.34 -1.09 -3.23
CA GLY A 398 -4.64 -1.63 -4.56
C GLY A 398 -4.59 -3.17 -4.69
N SER A 399 -4.73 -3.91 -3.58
CA SER A 399 -4.71 -5.38 -3.56
C SER A 399 -6.10 -5.95 -3.25
N ILE A 400 -6.43 -7.12 -3.82
CA ILE A 400 -7.77 -7.72 -3.71
C ILE A 400 -8.05 -8.25 -2.30
N GLY A 401 -7.09 -8.95 -1.68
CA GLY A 401 -7.19 -9.46 -0.31
C GLY A 401 -7.00 -8.39 0.79
N ALA A 402 -6.92 -7.11 0.43
CA ALA A 402 -6.95 -5.99 1.37
C ALA A 402 -8.26 -5.94 2.17
N GLY A 403 -9.34 -6.51 1.64
CA GLY A 403 -10.66 -6.47 2.26
C GLY A 403 -11.61 -5.46 1.63
N PRO A 404 -12.81 -5.27 2.20
CA PRO A 404 -13.60 -4.09 1.92
C PRO A 404 -12.89 -2.83 2.42
N GLN A 405 -12.96 -1.76 1.64
CA GLN A 405 -12.20 -0.55 1.91
C GLN A 405 -13.03 0.71 1.65
N ARG A 406 -12.62 1.80 2.30
CA ARG A 406 -13.13 3.15 2.09
C ARG A 406 -12.03 4.15 2.43
N SER A 407 -11.99 5.28 1.74
CA SER A 407 -11.02 6.32 2.05
C SER A 407 -11.25 6.90 3.44
N ARG A 408 -10.16 7.32 4.08
CA ARG A 408 -10.17 7.98 5.38
C ARG A 408 -9.46 9.34 5.29
N THR A 409 -9.84 10.25 6.17
CA THR A 409 -9.12 11.49 6.42
C THR A 409 -8.43 11.38 7.78
N GLU A 410 -7.15 11.70 7.83
CA GLU A 410 -6.39 11.87 9.07
C GLU A 410 -5.92 13.32 9.14
N VAL A 411 -6.11 13.94 10.30
CA VAL A 411 -5.70 15.32 10.59
C VAL A 411 -4.73 15.26 11.76
N TRP A 412 -3.50 15.68 11.53
CA TRP A 412 -2.46 15.75 12.55
C TRP A 412 -2.22 17.21 12.92
N ALA A 413 -2.12 17.50 14.21
CA ALA A 413 -1.96 18.86 14.74
C ALA A 413 -0.74 18.96 15.65
N SER A 414 0.00 20.07 15.52
CA SER A 414 0.81 20.63 16.59
C SER A 414 -0.14 21.30 17.59
N TYR A 415 0.09 21.08 18.88
CA TYR A 415 -0.60 21.82 19.94
C TYR A 415 0.41 22.69 20.69
N GLN A 416 0.32 24.01 20.51
CA GLN A 416 1.23 25.00 21.12
C GLN A 416 2.71 24.82 20.74
N GLY A 417 3.00 24.31 19.54
CA GLY A 417 4.37 24.06 19.05
C GLY A 417 4.91 22.66 19.38
N ALA A 418 4.14 21.82 20.06
CA ALA A 418 4.52 20.43 20.33
C ALA A 418 4.60 19.58 19.04
N PRO A 419 5.32 18.45 19.05
CA PRO A 419 5.33 17.50 17.94
C PRO A 419 3.93 17.08 17.48
N TYR A 420 3.77 16.83 16.19
CA TYR A 420 2.48 16.53 15.56
C TYR A 420 1.89 15.21 16.09
N VAL A 421 0.63 15.30 16.55
CA VAL A 421 -0.20 14.17 17.01
C VAL A 421 -1.44 14.00 16.14
N LEU A 422 -1.95 12.77 16.02
CA LEU A 422 -3.20 12.47 15.32
C LEU A 422 -4.39 13.07 16.10
N ALA A 423 -4.96 14.16 15.58
CA ALA A 423 -6.02 14.93 16.22
C ALA A 423 -7.43 14.51 15.77
N GLU A 424 -7.60 14.13 14.49
CA GLU A 424 -8.85 13.58 13.96
C GLU A 424 -8.57 12.41 13.01
N LYS A 425 -9.40 11.36 13.10
CA LYS A 425 -9.45 10.26 12.13
C LYS A 425 -10.89 9.96 11.77
N SER A 426 -11.30 10.33 10.57
CA SER A 426 -12.67 10.16 10.06
C SER A 426 -12.68 9.32 8.79
N TYR A 427 -13.69 8.47 8.63
CA TYR A 427 -13.84 7.60 7.46
C TYR A 427 -14.91 8.16 6.52
N SER A 428 -14.74 7.95 5.21
CA SER A 428 -15.74 8.34 4.22
C SER A 428 -17.04 7.54 4.41
N PRO A 429 -18.20 8.10 4.01
CA PRO A 429 -19.46 7.36 4.00
C PRO A 429 -19.35 6.08 3.17
N SER A 430 -20.04 5.02 3.60
CA SER A 430 -20.10 3.75 2.89
C SER A 430 -21.49 3.15 3.02
N GLU A 431 -21.93 2.45 1.98
CA GLU A 431 -23.18 1.69 1.96
C GLU A 431 -22.97 0.24 2.47
N CYS A 432 -21.74 -0.14 2.83
CA CYS A 432 -21.48 -1.47 3.37
C CYS A 432 -21.85 -1.60 4.85
N LEU A 433 -22.57 -2.68 5.17
CA LEU A 433 -22.94 -3.05 6.52
C LEU A 433 -21.73 -3.25 7.46
N TYR A 434 -20.67 -3.92 6.99
CA TYR A 434 -19.46 -4.15 7.79
C TYR A 434 -18.81 -2.84 8.27
N HIS A 435 -18.72 -1.83 7.40
CA HIS A 435 -18.20 -0.52 7.76
C HIS A 435 -19.05 0.18 8.84
N THR A 436 -20.39 0.06 8.76
CA THR A 436 -21.31 0.57 9.80
C THR A 436 -21.09 -0.15 11.14
N VAL A 437 -20.88 -1.46 11.13
CA VAL A 437 -20.56 -2.26 12.33
C VAL A 437 -19.20 -1.86 12.93
N LEU A 438 -18.17 -1.63 12.12
CA LEU A 438 -16.88 -1.15 12.61
C LEU A 438 -16.95 0.25 13.26
N ASP A 439 -17.77 1.15 12.71
CA ASP A 439 -17.99 2.46 13.32
C ASP A 439 -18.83 2.37 14.60
N ALA A 440 -19.80 1.45 14.66
CA ALA A 440 -20.57 1.15 15.87
C ALA A 440 -19.69 0.55 16.99
N ASN A 441 -18.76 -0.35 16.64
CA ASN A 441 -17.74 -0.91 17.54
C ASN A 441 -16.86 0.21 18.11
N ARG A 442 -16.35 1.12 17.27
CA ARG A 442 -15.50 2.25 17.71
C ARG A 442 -16.27 3.20 18.62
N ALA A 443 -17.51 3.54 18.27
CA ALA A 443 -18.38 4.38 19.10
C ALA A 443 -18.74 3.72 20.45
N PHE A 444 -18.87 2.39 20.48
CA PHE A 444 -19.11 1.63 21.71
C PHE A 444 -17.89 1.70 22.65
N LEU A 445 -16.68 1.49 22.12
CA LEU A 445 -15.42 1.57 22.88
C LEU A 445 -15.12 2.99 23.36
N ALA A 446 -15.57 4.03 22.65
CA ALA A 446 -15.50 5.43 23.09
C ALA A 446 -16.36 5.75 24.34
N GLY A 447 -17.18 4.81 24.81
CA GLY A 447 -17.77 4.87 26.16
C GLY A 447 -18.98 5.80 26.32
N PRO A 448 -19.33 6.14 27.57
CA PRO A 448 -20.59 6.81 27.90
C PRO A 448 -20.80 8.20 27.28
N GLY A 449 -22.05 8.65 27.28
CA GLY A 449 -22.43 10.02 26.91
C GLY A 449 -22.65 10.22 25.41
N GLU A 450 -21.58 10.35 24.63
CA GLU A 450 -21.65 10.54 23.17
C GLU A 450 -21.39 9.24 22.42
N GLY A 451 -20.30 8.52 22.72
CA GLY A 451 -19.95 7.24 22.09
C GLY A 451 -21.10 6.23 22.13
N PHE A 452 -21.61 5.92 23.32
CA PHE A 452 -22.77 5.06 23.52
C PHE A 452 -24.02 5.48 22.74
N ARG A 453 -24.22 6.78 22.44
CA ARG A 453 -25.38 7.26 21.67
C ARG A 453 -25.18 7.05 20.17
N GLN A 454 -23.96 7.27 19.70
CA GLN A 454 -23.57 7.00 18.31
C GLN A 454 -23.55 5.48 18.03
N ALA A 455 -23.02 4.69 18.97
CA ALA A 455 -23.05 3.23 18.92
C ALA A 455 -24.49 2.70 18.81
N GLN A 456 -25.41 3.20 19.64
CA GLN A 456 -26.82 2.80 19.58
C GLN A 456 -27.43 3.15 18.21
N ALA A 457 -27.19 4.35 17.70
CA ALA A 457 -27.69 4.74 16.39
C ALA A 457 -27.11 3.88 15.25
N LEU A 458 -25.82 3.56 15.28
CA LEU A 458 -25.13 2.79 14.23
C LEU A 458 -25.47 1.30 14.28
N TYR A 459 -25.56 0.66 15.45
CA TYR A 459 -26.04 -0.73 15.52
C TYR A 459 -27.53 -0.82 15.14
N THR A 460 -28.38 0.13 15.55
CA THR A 460 -29.78 0.17 15.10
C THR A 460 -29.85 0.35 13.58
N GLN A 461 -29.01 1.19 12.97
CA GLN A 461 -28.93 1.30 11.52
C GLN A 461 -28.49 -0.04 10.87
N ALA A 462 -27.44 -0.68 11.40
CA ALA A 462 -26.99 -1.98 10.89
C ALA A 462 -28.11 -3.05 10.90
N VAL A 463 -28.96 -3.04 11.92
CA VAL A 463 -30.12 -3.95 12.07
C VAL A 463 -31.30 -3.57 11.15
N GLU A 464 -31.68 -2.30 11.09
CA GLU A 464 -32.94 -1.85 10.48
C GLU A 464 -32.81 -1.36 9.02
N ASP A 465 -31.61 -1.00 8.57
CA ASP A 465 -31.40 -0.39 7.25
C ASP A 465 -31.22 -1.46 6.15
N GLU A 466 -32.30 -1.71 5.41
CA GLU A 466 -32.32 -2.60 4.24
C GLU A 466 -31.51 -2.04 3.04
N SER A 467 -31.00 -0.80 3.10
CA SER A 467 -30.14 -0.24 2.04
C SER A 467 -28.65 -0.54 2.22
N LEU A 468 -28.23 -1.02 3.40
CA LEU A 468 -26.87 -1.49 3.62
C LEU A 468 -26.62 -2.84 2.94
N ILE A 469 -25.51 -2.91 2.19
CA ILE A 469 -25.13 -4.06 1.37
C ILE A 469 -24.02 -4.90 2.02
N GLU A 470 -23.90 -6.15 1.57
CA GLU A 470 -22.68 -6.94 1.72
C GLU A 470 -21.55 -6.31 0.88
N CYS A 471 -20.31 -6.34 1.38
CA CYS A 471 -19.16 -5.82 0.64
C CYS A 471 -17.93 -6.74 0.63
N TRP A 472 -18.04 -7.95 1.18
CA TRP A 472 -17.01 -8.97 1.12
C TRP A 472 -17.53 -10.28 0.50
N MET A 473 -16.65 -11.29 0.40
CA MET A 473 -16.96 -12.56 -0.26
C MET A 473 -17.54 -13.61 0.71
N ARG A 474 -18.19 -13.19 1.81
CA ARG A 474 -18.77 -14.07 2.84
C ARG A 474 -20.24 -14.41 2.53
N PRO A 475 -20.61 -15.70 2.28
CA PRO A 475 -21.94 -16.08 1.80
C PRO A 475 -23.16 -15.79 2.70
N ASN A 476 -22.96 -15.30 3.94
CA ASN A 476 -24.00 -14.96 4.91
C ASN A 476 -23.78 -13.56 5.56
N GLU A 477 -22.92 -12.70 5.00
CA GLU A 477 -22.44 -11.44 5.62
C GLU A 477 -23.55 -10.63 6.30
N LEU A 478 -24.68 -10.42 5.60
CA LEU A 478 -25.80 -9.61 6.10
C LEU A 478 -26.43 -10.14 7.39
N ASP A 479 -26.66 -11.45 7.50
CA ASP A 479 -27.31 -12.06 8.66
C ASP A 479 -26.33 -12.24 9.82
N GLU A 480 -25.05 -12.52 9.53
CA GLU A 480 -23.97 -12.58 10.52
C GLU A 480 -23.79 -11.22 11.22
N LEU A 481 -23.67 -10.13 10.44
CA LEU A 481 -23.48 -8.77 10.96
C LEU A 481 -24.75 -8.17 11.59
N ARG A 482 -25.95 -8.48 11.10
CA ARG A 482 -27.22 -8.05 11.71
C ARG A 482 -27.49 -8.76 13.04
N SER A 483 -27.21 -10.06 13.12
CA SER A 483 -27.35 -10.80 14.38
C SER A 483 -26.30 -10.37 15.43
N PHE A 484 -25.07 -10.06 15.01
CA PHE A 484 -24.08 -9.39 15.87
C PHE A 484 -24.58 -8.04 16.38
N SER A 485 -25.14 -7.20 15.51
CA SER A 485 -25.60 -5.85 15.86
C SER A 485 -26.77 -5.85 16.85
N LEU A 486 -27.71 -6.80 16.74
CA LEU A 486 -28.74 -7.02 17.76
C LEU A 486 -28.14 -7.44 19.12
N TYR A 487 -27.19 -8.37 19.12
CA TYR A 487 -26.49 -8.75 20.35
C TYR A 487 -25.74 -7.55 20.97
N ARG A 488 -25.05 -6.74 20.17
CA ARG A 488 -24.35 -5.54 20.63
C ARG A 488 -25.29 -4.46 21.17
N LEU A 489 -26.51 -4.32 20.64
CA LEU A 489 -27.54 -3.45 21.23
C LEU A 489 -27.95 -3.92 22.64
N ALA A 490 -28.05 -5.23 22.88
CA ALA A 490 -28.33 -5.76 24.22
C ALA A 490 -27.18 -5.47 25.20
N VAL A 491 -25.92 -5.70 24.79
CA VAL A 491 -24.73 -5.37 25.58
C VAL A 491 -24.67 -3.88 25.88
N LEU A 492 -24.91 -3.02 24.89
CA LEU A 492 -24.93 -1.56 25.08
C LEU A 492 -26.04 -1.11 26.04
N ALA A 493 -27.26 -1.65 25.91
CA ALA A 493 -28.36 -1.36 26.84
C ALA A 493 -28.01 -1.74 28.29
N SER A 494 -27.29 -2.86 28.50
CA SER A 494 -26.84 -3.27 29.84
C SER A 494 -25.85 -2.27 30.48
N TYR A 495 -24.87 -1.76 29.71
CA TYR A 495 -23.96 -0.71 30.18
C TYR A 495 -24.64 0.66 30.36
N GLN A 496 -25.77 0.90 29.68
CA GLN A 496 -26.64 2.07 29.93
C GLN A 496 -27.57 1.86 31.16
N GLY A 497 -27.63 0.66 31.72
CA GLY A 497 -28.50 0.30 32.85
C GLY A 497 -29.94 -0.06 32.47
N ASP A 498 -30.26 -0.20 31.18
CA ASP A 498 -31.58 -0.60 30.70
C ASP A 498 -31.68 -2.12 30.52
N ALA A 499 -32.01 -2.80 31.61
CA ALA A 499 -32.20 -4.25 31.63
C ALA A 499 -33.50 -4.73 30.96
N GLU A 500 -34.44 -3.83 30.62
CA GLU A 500 -35.67 -4.19 29.90
C GLU A 500 -35.38 -4.22 28.40
N ALA A 501 -34.78 -3.17 27.85
CA ALA A 501 -34.30 -3.14 26.46
C ALA A 501 -33.24 -4.22 26.17
N ALA A 502 -32.31 -4.47 27.12
CA ALA A 502 -31.32 -5.53 26.99
C ALA A 502 -31.94 -6.94 26.84
N ALA A 503 -33.10 -7.19 27.46
CA ALA A 503 -33.83 -8.45 27.29
C ALA A 503 -34.62 -8.48 25.98
N GLU A 504 -35.24 -7.36 25.59
CA GLU A 504 -36.02 -7.24 24.34
C GLU A 504 -35.15 -7.47 23.10
N TYR A 505 -33.92 -6.93 23.05
CA TYR A 505 -33.00 -7.17 21.94
C TYR A 505 -32.58 -8.64 21.79
N ILE A 506 -32.46 -9.40 22.89
CA ILE A 506 -32.15 -10.83 22.84
C ILE A 506 -33.40 -11.67 22.46
N GLU A 507 -34.61 -11.28 22.90
CA GLU A 507 -35.86 -11.90 22.42
C GLU A 507 -36.04 -11.65 20.91
N GLN A 508 -35.73 -10.45 20.41
CA GLN A 508 -35.72 -10.14 18.99
C GLN A 508 -34.68 -10.97 18.22
N LEU A 509 -33.45 -11.09 18.75
CA LEU A 509 -32.37 -11.86 18.15
C LEU A 509 -32.77 -13.33 17.93
N GLY A 510 -33.27 -14.02 18.95
CA GLY A 510 -33.75 -15.40 18.83
C GLY A 510 -35.04 -15.55 18.01
N ALA A 511 -35.83 -14.48 17.85
CA ALA A 511 -37.02 -14.48 16.99
C ALA A 511 -36.72 -14.25 15.50
N THR A 512 -35.65 -13.50 15.17
CA THR A 512 -35.27 -13.16 13.79
C THR A 512 -34.16 -14.07 13.25
N TYR A 513 -33.15 -14.41 14.06
CA TYR A 513 -31.97 -15.19 13.66
C TYR A 513 -31.75 -16.44 14.55
N PRO A 514 -32.75 -17.36 14.66
CA PRO A 514 -32.72 -18.50 15.60
C PRO A 514 -31.61 -19.54 15.35
N ASP A 515 -30.98 -19.51 14.18
CA ASP A 515 -29.85 -20.39 13.83
C ASP A 515 -28.47 -19.66 13.95
N SER A 516 -28.44 -18.39 14.40
CA SER A 516 -27.20 -17.64 14.61
C SER A 516 -26.50 -18.04 15.92
N VAL A 517 -25.16 -18.06 15.89
CA VAL A 517 -24.32 -18.25 17.09
C VAL A 517 -24.61 -17.21 18.18
N TYR A 518 -25.02 -15.99 17.80
CA TYR A 518 -25.35 -14.93 18.74
C TYR A 518 -26.66 -15.14 19.49
N ASP A 519 -27.60 -15.98 19.01
CA ASP A 519 -28.78 -16.33 19.82
C ASP A 519 -28.36 -17.14 21.07
N GLN A 520 -27.55 -18.18 20.88
CA GLN A 520 -27.07 -19.04 21.96
C GLN A 520 -26.12 -18.29 22.92
N LEU A 521 -25.17 -17.52 22.35
CA LEU A 521 -24.27 -16.65 23.12
C LEU A 521 -25.05 -15.56 23.87
N GLY A 522 -26.02 -14.93 23.20
CA GLY A 522 -26.89 -13.89 23.75
C GLY A 522 -27.80 -14.39 24.88
N GLN A 523 -28.32 -15.60 24.79
CA GLN A 523 -29.08 -16.25 25.87
C GLN A 523 -28.19 -16.55 27.09
N ALA A 524 -26.97 -17.05 26.88
CA ALA A 524 -26.01 -17.30 27.97
C ALA A 524 -25.59 -16.00 28.66
N TRP A 525 -25.27 -14.97 27.88
CA TRP A 525 -24.98 -13.62 28.35
C TRP A 525 -26.16 -13.01 29.13
N LEU A 526 -27.39 -13.12 28.63
CA LEU A 526 -28.58 -12.58 29.27
C LEU A 526 -28.87 -13.27 30.61
N GLN A 527 -28.68 -14.59 30.70
CA GLN A 527 -28.80 -15.31 31.98
C GLN A 527 -27.76 -14.77 32.98
N ALA A 528 -26.50 -14.66 32.58
CA ALA A 528 -25.43 -14.13 33.43
C ALA A 528 -25.75 -12.71 33.93
N TYR A 529 -26.22 -11.83 33.04
CA TYR A 529 -26.62 -10.46 33.38
C TYR A 529 -27.84 -10.42 34.33
N GLN A 530 -28.83 -11.29 34.14
CA GLN A 530 -30.01 -11.37 35.04
C GLN A 530 -29.66 -11.94 36.43
N GLU A 531 -28.64 -12.78 36.54
CA GLU A 531 -28.17 -13.33 37.82
C GLU A 531 -27.24 -12.36 38.58
N SER A 532 -26.42 -11.57 37.87
CA SER A 532 -25.41 -10.67 38.45
C SER A 532 -25.88 -9.22 38.62
N ALA A 533 -26.74 -8.72 37.72
CA ALA A 533 -26.96 -7.31 37.43
C ALA A 533 -25.69 -6.52 37.07
N ASP A 534 -24.68 -7.20 36.52
CA ASP A 534 -23.36 -6.67 36.16
C ASP A 534 -23.03 -7.01 34.68
N PRO A 535 -22.86 -6.01 33.80
CA PRO A 535 -22.56 -6.23 32.39
C PRO A 535 -21.13 -6.76 32.16
N GLN A 536 -20.17 -6.48 33.06
CA GLN A 536 -18.80 -6.98 32.94
C GLN A 536 -18.77 -8.49 33.22
N ALA A 537 -19.43 -8.94 34.29
CA ALA A 537 -19.59 -10.37 34.58
C ALA A 537 -20.37 -11.12 33.49
N ALA A 538 -21.36 -10.48 32.86
CA ALA A 538 -22.06 -11.04 31.71
C ALA A 538 -21.14 -11.16 30.47
N CYS A 539 -20.33 -10.15 30.19
CA CYS A 539 -19.33 -10.21 29.11
C CYS A 539 -18.26 -11.28 29.32
N GLN A 540 -17.85 -11.57 30.57
CA GLN A 540 -16.94 -12.69 30.85
C GLN A 540 -17.52 -14.03 30.35
N VAL A 541 -18.79 -14.31 30.65
CA VAL A 541 -19.48 -15.54 30.18
C VAL A 541 -19.62 -15.56 28.65
N ALA A 542 -19.89 -14.41 28.02
CA ALA A 542 -19.96 -14.31 26.56
C ALA A 542 -18.60 -14.58 25.87
N ASN A 543 -17.51 -14.06 26.44
CA ASN A 543 -16.16 -14.24 25.88
C ASN A 543 -15.61 -15.66 26.15
N GLU A 544 -15.97 -16.28 27.29
CA GLU A 544 -15.76 -17.72 27.51
C GLU A 544 -16.50 -18.56 26.44
N TYR A 545 -17.77 -18.26 26.17
CA TYR A 545 -18.53 -18.94 25.10
C TYR A 545 -17.89 -18.75 23.72
N ALA A 546 -17.47 -17.52 23.39
CA ALA A 546 -16.78 -17.19 22.13
C ALA A 546 -15.40 -17.87 21.98
N THR A 547 -14.76 -18.22 23.11
CA THR A 547 -13.52 -19.01 23.11
C THR A 547 -13.79 -20.49 22.79
N GLU A 548 -14.94 -21.03 23.21
CA GLU A 548 -15.37 -22.40 22.86
C GLU A 548 -15.99 -22.51 21.46
N HIS A 549 -16.47 -21.40 20.88
CA HIS A 549 -17.16 -21.32 19.58
C HIS A 549 -16.52 -20.25 18.67
N PRO A 550 -15.35 -20.51 18.05
CA PRO A 550 -14.58 -19.51 17.31
C PRO A 550 -15.34 -18.84 16.15
N GLU A 551 -16.36 -19.51 15.61
CA GLU A 551 -17.27 -18.94 14.61
C GLU A 551 -17.92 -17.62 15.07
N SER A 552 -18.03 -17.36 16.37
CA SER A 552 -18.62 -16.11 16.89
C SER A 552 -17.70 -14.88 16.79
N TRP A 553 -16.44 -15.03 16.40
CA TRP A 553 -15.49 -13.92 16.22
C TRP A 553 -14.65 -14.03 14.95
N GLN A 554 -14.37 -15.24 14.45
CA GLN A 554 -13.65 -15.43 13.19
C GLN A 554 -14.40 -14.81 11.99
N MET A 555 -15.74 -14.86 11.99
CA MET A 555 -16.55 -14.20 10.96
C MET A 555 -16.58 -12.67 11.08
N LEU A 556 -15.98 -12.08 12.11
CA LEU A 556 -15.71 -10.62 12.20
C LEU A 556 -14.29 -10.27 11.76
N ALA A 557 -13.35 -11.23 11.78
CA ALA A 557 -11.97 -11.05 11.35
C ALA A 557 -11.73 -11.33 9.85
N ASP A 558 -12.55 -12.21 9.25
CA ASP A 558 -12.48 -12.61 7.82
C ASP A 558 -13.01 -11.50 6.89
N TYR A 559 -12.26 -10.39 6.84
CA TYR A 559 -12.53 -9.20 6.02
C TYR A 559 -11.24 -8.58 5.44
N GLY A 560 -10.17 -9.34 5.27
CA GLY A 560 -8.95 -8.89 4.57
C GLY A 560 -8.04 -7.96 5.38
N TYR A 561 -6.77 -7.89 4.96
CA TYR A 561 -5.67 -7.45 5.82
C TYR A 561 -5.66 -5.96 6.24
N THR A 562 -6.52 -5.12 5.65
CA THR A 562 -6.63 -3.69 6.01
C THR A 562 -7.70 -3.41 7.05
N ASN A 563 -8.49 -4.42 7.42
CA ASN A 563 -9.53 -4.34 8.43
C ASN A 563 -9.04 -4.86 9.80
N PRO A 564 -9.72 -4.52 10.91
CA PRO A 564 -9.31 -4.95 12.24
C PRO A 564 -9.34 -6.47 12.38
N SER A 565 -8.34 -7.02 13.07
CA SER A 565 -8.43 -8.36 13.64
C SER A 565 -9.45 -8.37 14.79
N PHE A 566 -10.05 -9.53 15.05
CA PHE A 566 -10.96 -9.77 16.16
C PHE A 566 -10.54 -11.04 16.91
N GLN A 567 -10.79 -11.06 18.21
CA GLN A 567 -10.60 -12.20 19.10
C GLN A 567 -11.88 -12.47 19.91
N ALA A 568 -11.91 -13.58 20.66
CA ALA A 568 -13.05 -13.93 21.50
C ALA A 568 -13.42 -12.85 22.55
N SER A 569 -12.45 -12.05 23.01
CA SER A 569 -12.66 -10.91 23.91
C SER A 569 -13.44 -9.76 23.29
N ASP A 570 -13.38 -9.61 21.95
CA ASP A 570 -13.96 -8.48 21.23
C ASP A 570 -15.44 -8.69 20.91
N VAL A 571 -15.99 -9.87 21.22
CA VAL A 571 -17.43 -10.14 21.11
C VAL A 571 -18.20 -9.35 22.18
N CYS A 572 -17.75 -9.39 23.44
CA CYS A 572 -18.28 -8.58 24.53
C CYS A 572 -17.14 -7.87 25.29
N PRO A 573 -16.67 -6.70 24.81
CA PRO A 573 -15.60 -5.97 25.48
C PRO A 573 -15.98 -5.55 26.90
N ILE A 574 -15.07 -5.76 27.84
CA ILE A 574 -15.22 -5.36 29.24
C ILE A 574 -14.79 -3.89 29.37
N LEU A 575 -15.74 -2.99 29.56
CA LEU A 575 -15.47 -1.55 29.63
C LEU A 575 -15.17 -1.12 31.07
N GLU A 576 -13.99 -0.55 31.32
CA GLU A 576 -13.65 0.11 32.58
C GLU A 576 -14.31 1.49 32.66
N LEU A 577 -15.59 1.50 33.05
CA LEU A 577 -16.35 2.74 33.24
C LEU A 577 -15.94 3.43 34.55
N ALA A 578 -15.26 4.57 34.45
CA ALA A 578 -14.90 5.39 35.60
C ALA A 578 -16.14 5.83 36.40
N GLU A 579 -16.14 5.62 37.72
CA GLU A 579 -17.23 6.11 38.58
C GLU A 579 -17.29 7.65 38.57
N PRO A 580 -18.48 8.27 38.51
CA PRO A 580 -18.62 9.72 38.40
C PRO A 580 -18.27 10.44 39.71
N ASP A 581 -17.05 10.99 39.75
CA ASP A 581 -16.53 11.96 40.71
C ASP A 581 -16.81 11.67 42.20
N ALA A 582 -16.06 10.71 42.74
CA ALA A 582 -15.72 10.67 44.17
C ALA A 582 -14.70 11.80 44.54
N GLN A 583 -15.05 13.04 44.17
CA GLN A 583 -14.39 14.33 44.38
C GLN A 583 -13.01 14.30 45.09
N GLU A 584 -11.94 14.49 44.32
CA GLU A 584 -10.55 14.39 44.79
C GLU A 584 -10.29 15.14 46.11
N ALA A 585 -9.78 14.40 47.09
CA ALA A 585 -9.07 14.97 48.23
C ALA A 585 -7.58 15.12 47.85
N PRO A 586 -6.95 16.28 48.12
CA PRO A 586 -5.55 16.50 47.73
C PRO A 586 -4.62 15.52 48.43
N ALA A 587 -3.78 14.83 47.67
CA ALA A 587 -2.86 13.82 48.19
C ALA A 587 -1.82 14.41 49.16
N GLU A 588 -1.87 14.02 50.44
CA GLU A 588 -0.77 14.29 51.37
C GLU A 588 0.43 13.39 51.05
N ALA A 589 1.63 13.97 51.00
CA ALA A 589 2.86 13.26 50.66
C ALA A 589 3.25 12.19 51.71
N GLY A 590 2.91 10.93 51.43
CA GLY A 590 3.31 9.76 52.20
C GLY A 590 4.76 9.35 51.92
N ALA A 591 5.60 9.28 52.96
CA ALA A 591 7.03 9.02 52.80
C ALA A 591 7.36 7.56 52.41
N ALA A 592 8.26 7.39 51.42
CA ALA A 592 8.79 6.10 51.02
C ALA A 592 9.65 5.44 52.13
N PRO A 593 9.67 4.09 52.22
CA PRO A 593 10.53 3.37 53.16
C PRO A 593 11.99 3.41 52.70
N THR A 594 12.92 3.64 53.62
CA THR A 594 14.35 3.78 53.33
C THR A 594 15.07 2.44 53.13
N ALA A 595 15.31 2.07 51.87
CA ALA A 595 16.41 1.18 51.51
C ALA A 595 17.74 1.96 51.60
N THR A 596 18.83 1.28 51.97
CA THR A 596 20.16 1.92 52.12
C THR A 596 20.94 1.80 50.80
N PRO A 597 21.53 2.89 50.27
CA PRO A 597 22.17 2.86 48.96
C PRO A 597 23.49 2.09 48.97
N LEU A 598 23.64 1.20 47.99
CA LEU A 598 24.94 0.97 47.35
C LEU A 598 25.25 2.15 46.42
N SER A 599 26.51 2.33 46.04
CA SER A 599 27.05 3.58 45.46
C SER A 599 26.23 4.14 44.30
N ALA A 600 25.57 5.27 44.53
CA ALA A 600 24.87 6.01 43.50
C ALA A 600 25.87 6.78 42.61
N GLN A 601 26.00 6.34 41.37
CA GLN A 601 25.93 7.30 40.26
C GLN A 601 24.45 7.65 40.08
N VAL A 602 24.17 8.92 39.80
CA VAL A 602 22.82 9.34 39.41
C VAL A 602 22.73 9.06 37.91
N LEU A 603 21.97 8.03 37.54
CA LEU A 603 21.61 7.80 36.15
C LEU A 603 20.56 8.83 35.73
N PRO A 604 20.48 9.19 34.44
CA PRO A 604 19.36 9.95 33.89
C PRO A 604 17.99 9.35 34.25
N ASP A 605 17.00 10.23 34.33
CA ASP A 605 15.59 9.84 34.39
C ASP A 605 15.18 9.11 33.09
N CYS A 606 14.08 8.36 33.14
CA CYS A 606 13.63 7.56 32.00
C CYS A 606 13.09 8.44 30.86
N PRO A 607 13.53 8.24 29.61
CA PRO A 607 13.01 8.96 28.45
C PRO A 607 11.52 8.68 28.21
N ALA A 608 10.80 9.67 27.65
CA ALA A 608 9.35 9.59 27.42
C ALA A 608 9.01 8.93 26.08
N THR A 609 9.69 9.36 25.00
CA THR A 609 9.58 8.77 23.67
C THR A 609 10.72 7.79 23.39
N LEU A 610 10.66 7.05 22.27
CA LEU A 610 11.79 6.27 21.77
C LEU A 610 12.93 7.14 21.25
N SER A 611 12.62 8.28 20.62
CA SER A 611 13.58 9.24 20.07
C SER A 611 14.50 9.81 21.16
N ASP A 612 13.95 10.09 22.34
CA ASP A 612 14.71 10.61 23.50
C ASP A 612 15.80 9.66 24.03
N TYR A 613 15.76 8.36 23.69
CA TYR A 613 16.86 7.44 24.05
C TYR A 613 18.15 7.77 23.30
N ALA A 614 18.05 8.32 22.08
CA ALA A 614 19.20 8.67 21.24
C ALA A 614 20.16 9.65 21.95
N THR A 615 19.61 10.64 22.64
CA THR A 615 20.32 11.69 23.38
C THR A 615 20.61 11.31 24.84
N THR A 616 19.78 10.47 25.46
CA THR A 616 19.92 10.08 26.88
C THR A 616 20.97 8.98 27.11
N LEU A 617 21.06 8.01 26.20
CA LEU A 617 21.95 6.84 26.38
C LEU A 617 23.45 7.15 26.50
N PRO A 618 24.04 8.16 25.82
CA PRO A 618 25.44 8.55 26.03
C PRO A 618 25.80 8.87 27.49
N ASP A 619 24.91 9.49 28.26
CA ASP A 619 25.13 9.77 29.68
C ASP A 619 24.99 8.49 30.54
N VAL A 620 24.03 7.62 30.20
CA VAL A 620 23.88 6.29 30.83
C VAL A 620 25.14 5.45 30.62
N LEU A 621 25.63 5.38 29.37
CA LEU A 621 26.85 4.68 28.98
C LEU A 621 28.11 5.28 29.64
N THR A 622 28.19 6.60 29.75
CA THR A 622 29.32 7.28 30.41
C THR A 622 29.31 7.04 31.94
N ALA A 623 28.15 6.86 32.54
CA ALA A 623 28.02 6.48 33.95
C ALA A 623 28.33 4.98 34.17
N VAL A 624 27.64 4.09 33.47
CA VAL A 624 27.67 2.64 33.71
C VAL A 624 28.91 1.97 33.10
N GLY A 625 29.37 2.47 31.94
CA GLY A 625 30.33 1.78 31.10
C GLY A 625 29.77 0.46 30.55
N ASN A 626 30.67 -0.46 30.20
CA ASN A 626 30.34 -1.76 29.60
C ASN A 626 29.82 -2.82 30.60
N ASP A 627 29.07 -2.40 31.63
CA ASP A 627 28.35 -3.32 32.53
C ASP A 627 26.92 -3.56 32.01
N GLN A 628 26.82 -4.49 31.05
CA GLN A 628 25.56 -4.87 30.39
C GLN A 628 24.40 -5.10 31.39
N ALA A 629 24.66 -5.77 32.53
CA ALA A 629 23.63 -6.05 33.51
C ALA A 629 23.03 -4.78 34.17
N SER A 630 23.82 -3.71 34.29
CA SER A 630 23.34 -2.41 34.77
C SER A 630 22.61 -1.62 33.68
N LEU A 631 23.02 -1.74 32.41
CA LEU A 631 22.32 -1.14 31.25
C LEU A 631 20.94 -1.79 31.05
N GLU A 632 20.87 -3.12 31.03
CA GLU A 632 19.62 -3.89 30.98
C GLU A 632 18.69 -3.55 32.15
N ASN A 633 19.24 -3.42 33.36
CA ASN A 633 18.46 -3.05 34.54
C ASN A 633 17.90 -1.61 34.46
N TRP A 634 18.62 -0.64 33.87
CA TRP A 634 18.10 0.71 33.64
C TRP A 634 16.96 0.70 32.61
N LEU A 635 17.12 0.01 31.47
CA LEU A 635 16.03 -0.13 30.48
C LEU A 635 14.78 -0.82 31.05
N ARG A 636 14.95 -1.84 31.89
CA ARG A 636 13.83 -2.50 32.59
C ARG A 636 13.15 -1.59 33.61
N LEU A 637 13.89 -0.71 34.29
CA LEU A 637 13.30 0.33 35.15
C LEU A 637 12.50 1.35 34.34
N CYS A 638 12.91 1.63 33.10
CA CYS A 638 12.22 2.54 32.17
C CYS A 638 11.16 1.86 31.31
N ASN A 639 10.81 0.59 31.57
CA ASN A 639 9.86 -0.22 30.77
C ASN A 639 10.20 -0.34 29.27
N ALA A 640 11.42 0.02 28.86
CA ALA A 640 11.94 -0.13 27.49
C ALA A 640 12.60 -1.50 27.25
N MET A 641 12.57 -2.38 28.24
CA MET A 641 12.93 -3.79 28.14
C MET A 641 12.00 -4.61 29.04
N GLY A 642 11.58 -5.77 28.54
CA GLY A 642 10.74 -6.73 29.26
C GLY A 642 11.25 -8.16 29.09
N ASP A 643 10.40 -9.14 29.38
CA ASP A 643 10.68 -10.54 29.06
C ASP A 643 10.13 -10.82 27.66
N GLY A 644 11.02 -11.00 26.68
CA GLY A 644 10.65 -11.17 25.27
C GLY A 644 10.60 -9.87 24.44
N ARG A 645 10.96 -8.71 25.00
CA ARG A 645 11.13 -7.46 24.22
C ARG A 645 12.29 -6.60 24.71
N GLY A 646 13.03 -6.03 23.76
CA GLY A 646 14.16 -5.11 23.98
C GLY A 646 15.45 -5.77 24.51
N ALA A 647 16.59 -5.17 24.19
CA ALA A 647 17.92 -5.74 24.43
C ALA A 647 19.05 -4.69 24.48
N VAL A 648 20.22 -5.11 24.96
CA VAL A 648 21.51 -4.42 24.78
C VAL A 648 22.54 -5.44 24.30
N VAL A 649 23.37 -5.08 23.33
CA VAL A 649 24.50 -5.90 22.86
C VAL A 649 25.77 -5.05 22.90
N LEU A 650 26.86 -5.61 23.40
CA LEU A 650 28.17 -4.96 23.53
C LEU A 650 29.20 -5.75 22.71
N ALA A 651 29.85 -5.11 21.73
CA ALA A 651 30.77 -5.74 20.78
C ALA A 651 31.82 -4.74 20.22
N ASP A 652 32.92 -5.22 19.65
CA ASP A 652 33.92 -4.39 18.95
C ASP A 652 33.54 -4.26 17.47
N LEU A 653 32.62 -3.34 17.15
CA LEU A 653 32.02 -3.23 15.81
C LEU A 653 32.96 -2.55 14.82
N THR A 654 33.82 -1.65 15.31
CA THR A 654 34.81 -0.93 14.50
C THR A 654 36.15 -1.65 14.35
N GLY A 655 36.44 -2.65 15.20
CA GLY A 655 37.73 -3.37 15.22
C GLY A 655 38.89 -2.57 15.85
N ASP A 656 38.60 -1.54 16.64
CA ASP A 656 39.61 -0.71 17.33
C ASP A 656 40.10 -1.33 18.66
N GLY A 657 39.39 -2.34 19.19
CA GLY A 657 39.68 -2.98 20.47
C GLY A 657 38.87 -2.45 21.66
N ARG A 658 37.88 -1.58 21.44
CA ARG A 658 36.88 -1.16 22.43
C ARG A 658 35.63 -2.04 22.33
N SER A 659 34.70 -1.83 23.25
CA SER A 659 33.34 -2.31 23.08
C SER A 659 32.46 -1.11 22.75
N ASP A 660 31.97 -1.11 21.53
CA ASP A 660 30.82 -0.36 21.06
C ASP A 660 29.54 -0.96 21.68
N ALA A 661 28.39 -0.28 21.51
CA ALA A 661 27.13 -0.66 22.13
C ALA A 661 25.93 -0.50 21.18
N ILE A 662 25.04 -1.49 21.18
CA ILE A 662 23.78 -1.48 20.42
C ILE A 662 22.63 -1.59 21.41
N PHE A 663 21.67 -0.68 21.31
CA PHE A 663 20.48 -0.64 22.14
C PHE A 663 19.23 -0.90 21.30
N TYR A 664 18.35 -1.73 21.84
CA TYR A 664 17.04 -2.03 21.28
C TYR A 664 15.98 -1.68 22.34
N PRO A 665 15.69 -0.39 22.60
CA PRO A 665 14.58 0.00 23.46
C PRO A 665 13.25 -0.35 22.78
N VAL A 666 12.34 -0.97 23.52
CA VAL A 666 10.99 -1.34 23.04
C VAL A 666 9.96 -0.97 24.09
N ILE A 667 9.06 -0.04 23.76
CA ILE A 667 7.90 0.36 24.56
C ILE A 667 6.63 -0.34 24.05
N ILE A 668 5.52 -0.19 24.78
CA ILE A 668 4.18 -0.61 24.34
C ILE A 668 3.32 0.65 24.18
N SER A 669 2.61 0.77 23.06
CA SER A 669 1.63 1.82 22.78
C SER A 669 0.42 1.27 22.01
N ASP A 670 -0.68 2.04 22.02
CA ASP A 670 -1.91 1.76 21.27
C ASP A 670 -1.76 1.92 19.75
N VAL A 671 -0.69 2.59 19.31
CA VAL A 671 -0.30 2.78 17.91
C VAL A 671 0.95 1.96 17.50
N GLY A 672 1.45 1.08 18.38
CA GLY A 672 2.66 0.30 18.13
C GLY A 672 2.44 -0.81 17.09
N PHE A 673 3.33 -0.90 16.10
CA PHE A 673 3.18 -1.80 14.95
C PHE A 673 3.61 -3.26 15.21
N GLY A 674 4.11 -3.60 16.39
CA GLY A 674 4.62 -4.94 16.73
C GLY A 674 3.67 -5.77 17.61
N PRO A 675 4.11 -6.95 18.08
CA PRO A 675 3.30 -7.81 18.95
C PRO A 675 2.82 -7.07 20.20
N ASP A 676 1.57 -7.29 20.61
CA ASP A 676 0.94 -6.66 21.77
C ASP A 676 1.03 -5.10 21.82
N GLY A 677 1.14 -4.44 20.66
CA GLY A 677 1.32 -2.99 20.56
C GLY A 677 2.77 -2.54 20.80
N ALA A 678 3.76 -3.42 20.62
CA ALA A 678 5.16 -3.07 20.78
C ALA A 678 5.67 -2.13 19.67
N GLN A 679 6.47 -1.14 20.05
CA GLN A 679 7.26 -0.34 19.11
C GLN A 679 8.64 -0.12 19.72
N GLY A 680 9.68 -0.19 18.90
CA GLY A 680 11.06 0.05 19.33
C GLY A 680 11.88 0.91 18.38
N ALA A 681 13.15 1.06 18.74
CA ALA A 681 14.18 1.67 17.91
C ALA A 681 15.44 0.80 17.93
N VAL A 682 16.40 1.07 17.04
CA VAL A 682 17.77 0.55 17.13
C VAL A 682 18.72 1.73 17.22
N LEU A 683 19.62 1.72 18.20
CA LEU A 683 20.57 2.81 18.44
C LEU A 683 21.98 2.22 18.57
N ILE A 684 22.85 2.53 17.61
CA ILE A 684 24.22 1.98 17.51
C ILE A 684 25.22 3.08 17.89
N TYR A 685 26.00 2.84 18.94
CA TYR A 685 26.99 3.79 19.47
C TYR A 685 28.41 3.23 19.37
N HIS A 686 29.32 4.01 18.79
CA HIS A 686 30.76 3.72 18.82
C HIS A 686 31.42 4.29 20.08
N ALA A 687 32.38 3.57 20.64
CA ALA A 687 33.14 3.95 21.83
C ALA A 687 34.34 4.85 21.47
N THR A 688 34.42 6.03 22.08
CA THR A 688 35.43 7.04 21.70
C THR A 688 36.80 6.80 22.32
N ALA A 689 37.83 7.44 21.75
CA ALA A 689 39.22 7.32 22.17
C ALA A 689 39.44 7.63 23.67
N ASP A 690 38.69 8.59 24.20
CA ASP A 690 38.71 9.10 25.57
C ASP A 690 37.71 8.40 26.53
N GLY A 691 36.86 7.51 26.01
CA GLY A 691 35.98 6.65 26.82
C GLY A 691 34.54 7.14 26.99
N GLY A 692 34.10 8.07 26.14
CA GLY A 692 32.67 8.35 25.90
C GLY A 692 32.12 7.50 24.76
N TYR A 693 30.95 7.87 24.25
CA TYR A 693 30.27 7.20 23.14
C TYR A 693 29.64 8.22 22.19
N THR A 694 29.59 7.89 20.90
CA THR A 694 28.95 8.70 19.84
C THR A 694 27.94 7.85 19.08
N LEU A 695 26.74 8.37 18.85
CA LEU A 695 25.72 7.72 18.02
C LEU A 695 26.26 7.63 16.58
N ALA A 696 26.39 6.40 16.08
CA ALA A 696 26.92 6.09 14.76
C ALA A 696 25.81 5.80 13.75
N ALA A 697 24.71 5.19 14.19
CA ALA A 697 23.50 5.06 13.40
C ALA A 697 22.23 4.81 14.23
N GLN A 698 21.10 5.20 13.65
CA GLN A 698 19.74 4.94 14.11
C GLN A 698 18.89 4.68 12.86
N PRO A 699 18.60 3.41 12.49
CA PRO A 699 17.61 3.11 11.46
C PRO A 699 16.19 3.36 11.96
N ASP A 700 15.37 3.97 11.11
CA ASP A 700 13.93 4.01 11.28
C ASP A 700 13.34 2.60 11.10
N ILE A 701 12.48 2.17 12.04
CA ILE A 701 11.88 0.84 12.05
C ILE A 701 10.44 0.89 12.58
N TYR A 702 9.59 -0.02 12.10
CA TYR A 702 8.18 -0.10 12.50
C TYR A 702 7.89 -1.48 13.11
N GLY A 703 7.50 -1.49 14.39
CA GLY A 703 7.25 -2.69 15.19
C GLY A 703 8.36 -3.01 16.21
N GLN A 704 8.48 -4.29 16.57
CA GLN A 704 9.39 -4.77 17.61
C GLN A 704 10.75 -5.23 17.03
N PRO A 705 11.88 -4.57 17.37
CA PRO A 705 13.20 -5.08 17.06
C PRO A 705 13.67 -6.15 18.06
N GLU A 706 14.36 -7.17 17.56
CA GLU A 706 15.00 -8.25 18.34
C GLU A 706 16.40 -8.55 17.77
N PRO A 707 17.48 -8.53 18.58
CA PRO A 707 18.83 -8.85 18.09
C PRO A 707 18.92 -10.32 17.66
N LEU A 708 19.55 -10.56 16.50
CA LEU A 708 19.66 -11.88 15.90
C LEU A 708 21.09 -12.43 15.98
N ALA A 709 22.09 -11.64 15.61
CA ALA A 709 23.51 -11.98 15.75
C ALA A 709 24.41 -10.74 15.68
N VAL A 710 25.61 -10.82 16.28
CA VAL A 710 26.72 -9.88 16.08
C VAL A 710 28.02 -10.68 16.03
N ASP A 711 28.54 -10.93 14.83
CA ASP A 711 29.71 -11.78 14.54
C ASP A 711 30.28 -11.45 13.13
N ASP A 712 31.37 -12.10 12.72
CA ASP A 712 31.86 -12.12 11.32
C ASP A 712 30.98 -13.09 10.49
N LEU A 713 29.80 -12.61 10.08
CA LEU A 713 28.73 -13.48 9.56
C LEU A 713 29.06 -13.99 8.16
N ASN A 714 29.56 -13.13 7.26
CA ASN A 714 29.95 -13.52 5.90
C ASN A 714 31.36 -14.16 5.82
N ALA A 715 32.15 -14.10 6.89
CA ALA A 715 33.56 -14.50 6.98
C ALA A 715 34.55 -13.63 6.15
N ASP A 716 34.26 -12.33 5.96
CA ASP A 716 35.19 -11.37 5.34
C ASP A 716 36.19 -10.75 6.34
N GLY A 717 35.97 -10.93 7.64
CA GLY A 717 36.85 -10.47 8.72
C GLY A 717 36.47 -9.13 9.34
N ARG A 718 35.27 -8.63 9.06
CA ARG A 718 34.62 -7.50 9.76
C ARG A 718 33.58 -8.03 10.76
N MET A 719 32.97 -7.12 11.53
CA MET A 719 31.87 -7.45 12.42
C MET A 719 30.56 -6.95 11.81
N ASP A 720 29.61 -7.87 11.65
CA ASP A 720 28.28 -7.60 11.12
C ASP A 720 27.25 -7.57 12.26
N ILE A 721 26.19 -6.80 12.06
CA ILE A 721 25.06 -6.67 13.00
C ILE A 721 23.81 -7.17 12.30
N ALA A 722 23.16 -8.17 12.87
CA ALA A 722 21.88 -8.68 12.39
C ALA A 722 20.81 -8.57 13.48
N TRP A 723 19.63 -8.09 13.11
CA TRP A 723 18.44 -8.06 13.96
C TRP A 723 17.20 -8.34 13.12
N THR A 724 16.11 -8.71 13.77
CA THR A 724 14.79 -8.78 13.11
C THR A 724 13.90 -7.65 13.56
N VAL A 725 12.99 -7.21 12.69
CA VAL A 725 11.88 -6.34 13.05
C VAL A 725 10.59 -7.12 12.85
N VAL A 726 9.73 -7.17 13.88
CA VAL A 726 8.44 -7.85 13.85
C VAL A 726 7.34 -6.80 13.78
N GLY A 727 6.68 -6.72 12.62
CA GLY A 727 5.48 -5.90 12.40
C GLY A 727 4.24 -6.78 12.29
N CYS A 728 3.11 -6.36 12.86
CA CYS A 728 1.89 -7.16 12.97
C CYS A 728 0.65 -6.36 12.54
N SER A 729 -0.27 -7.04 11.84
CA SER A 729 -1.60 -6.52 11.52
C SER A 729 -2.67 -7.59 11.80
N THR A 730 -3.10 -8.33 10.78
CA THR A 730 -3.93 -9.54 10.93
C THR A 730 -3.08 -10.74 11.37
N PHE A 731 -1.79 -10.71 11.03
CA PHE A 731 -0.73 -11.63 11.46
C PHE A 731 0.60 -10.88 11.55
N CYS A 732 1.62 -11.48 12.15
CA CYS A 732 2.96 -10.91 12.29
C CYS A 732 3.89 -11.34 11.14
N VAL A 733 4.61 -10.37 10.57
CA VAL A 733 5.71 -10.56 9.62
C VAL A 733 7.02 -10.20 10.31
N ARG A 734 8.01 -11.08 10.20
CA ARG A 734 9.37 -10.88 10.70
C ARG A 734 10.29 -10.56 9.53
N GLU A 735 10.78 -9.33 9.44
CA GLU A 735 11.86 -8.92 8.54
C GLU A 735 13.22 -9.14 9.21
N VAL A 736 14.26 -9.45 8.44
CA VAL A 736 15.66 -9.46 8.89
C VAL A 736 16.45 -8.31 8.26
N GLN A 737 17.08 -7.51 9.12
CA GLN A 737 18.02 -6.47 8.74
C GLN A 737 19.44 -6.94 9.09
N MET A 738 20.40 -6.74 8.19
CA MET A 738 21.80 -7.08 8.38
C MET A 738 22.68 -5.94 7.88
N TRP A 739 23.47 -5.32 8.76
CA TRP A 739 24.34 -4.18 8.43
C TRP A 739 25.80 -4.47 8.79
N THR A 740 26.73 -3.96 7.99
CA THR A 740 28.18 -4.04 8.24
C THR A 740 28.79 -2.63 8.28
N TRP A 741 29.88 -2.44 9.01
CA TRP A 741 30.63 -1.17 9.04
C TRP A 741 31.65 -1.12 7.89
N ASP A 742 31.60 -0.07 7.06
CA ASP A 742 32.48 0.07 5.89
C ASP A 742 33.70 0.97 6.10
N GLN A 743 33.88 1.49 7.32
CA GLN A 743 34.84 2.50 7.80
C GLN A 743 34.38 3.97 7.73
N ASP A 744 33.23 4.28 7.12
CA ASP A 744 32.59 5.61 7.15
C ASP A 744 31.12 5.55 7.58
N ALA A 745 30.39 4.51 7.16
CA ALA A 745 28.98 4.31 7.48
C ALA A 745 28.65 2.83 7.77
N TYR A 746 27.47 2.61 8.36
CA TYR A 746 26.80 1.32 8.27
C TYR A 746 26.06 1.20 6.94
N VAL A 747 26.25 0.07 6.26
CA VAL A 747 25.63 -0.27 4.98
C VAL A 747 24.94 -1.63 5.07
N SER A 748 23.85 -1.84 4.32
CA SER A 748 23.18 -3.15 4.29
C SER A 748 24.12 -4.22 3.71
N LEU A 749 24.12 -5.37 4.37
CA LEU A 749 24.77 -6.60 3.95
C LEU A 749 23.76 -7.60 3.37
N ILE A 750 22.45 -7.30 3.36
CA ILE A 750 21.39 -8.19 2.83
C ILE A 750 20.57 -7.49 1.73
N GLN A 751 20.13 -8.27 0.73
CA GLN A 751 19.18 -7.80 -0.28
C GLN A 751 17.76 -7.61 0.32
N PRO A 752 16.92 -6.74 -0.26
CA PRO A 752 15.53 -6.57 0.19
C PRO A 752 14.70 -7.86 0.12
N GLY A 753 13.66 -7.95 0.96
CA GLY A 753 12.69 -9.06 0.92
C GLY A 753 13.05 -10.27 1.80
N ALA A 754 13.95 -10.12 2.78
CA ALA A 754 14.25 -11.13 3.79
C ALA A 754 13.17 -11.18 4.89
N THR A 755 11.94 -11.51 4.51
CA THR A 755 10.75 -11.50 5.37
C THR A 755 10.14 -12.90 5.51
N ILE A 756 9.47 -13.16 6.65
CA ILE A 756 8.74 -14.41 6.89
C ILE A 756 7.49 -14.18 7.75
N ALA A 757 6.33 -14.67 7.29
CA ALA A 757 5.07 -14.60 8.02
C ALA A 757 5.02 -15.67 9.13
N GLU A 758 4.61 -15.26 10.35
CA GLU A 758 4.56 -16.07 11.58
C GLU A 758 5.79 -16.97 11.77
N GLY A 759 6.96 -16.41 11.44
CA GLY A 759 8.18 -17.16 11.24
C GLY A 759 9.30 -16.86 12.23
N THR A 760 10.29 -17.74 12.17
CA THR A 760 11.56 -17.64 12.89
C THR A 760 12.68 -17.29 11.92
N ALA A 761 13.66 -16.53 12.41
CA ALA A 761 14.93 -16.29 11.76
C ALA A 761 16.06 -16.81 12.66
N TYR A 762 17.10 -17.43 12.08
CA TYR A 762 18.31 -17.81 12.82
C TYR A 762 19.50 -17.98 11.86
N PHE A 763 20.72 -17.92 12.41
CA PHE A 763 21.94 -18.25 11.69
C PHE A 763 22.42 -19.67 12.02
N GLU A 764 22.95 -20.35 11.01
CA GLU A 764 23.72 -21.58 11.17
C GLU A 764 24.90 -21.61 10.18
N PRO A 765 25.93 -22.45 10.36
CA PRO A 765 27.06 -22.50 9.44
C PRO A 765 26.63 -22.94 8.03
N VAL A 766 27.20 -22.31 6.98
CA VAL A 766 26.92 -22.68 5.58
C VAL A 766 27.16 -24.19 5.34
N ALA A 767 26.22 -24.83 4.65
CA ALA A 767 26.22 -26.27 4.43
C ALA A 767 27.38 -26.76 3.52
N GLU A 768 27.86 -27.99 3.74
CA GLU A 768 28.95 -28.58 2.94
C GLU A 768 28.54 -28.78 1.47
N GLY A 769 28.96 -27.86 0.59
CA GLY A 769 28.71 -27.90 -0.85
C GLY A 769 27.84 -26.74 -1.38
N ASP A 770 27.30 -25.90 -0.49
CA ASP A 770 26.64 -24.65 -0.87
C ASP A 770 27.69 -23.56 -1.24
N PRO A 771 27.32 -22.50 -1.99
CA PRO A 771 28.27 -21.55 -2.55
C PRO A 771 28.83 -20.51 -1.57
N GLY A 772 28.14 -20.24 -0.45
CA GLY A 772 28.47 -19.14 0.45
C GLY A 772 29.63 -19.40 1.44
N SER A 773 29.92 -18.39 2.25
CA SER A 773 30.89 -18.45 3.35
C SER A 773 30.28 -18.00 4.69
N GLY A 774 30.92 -18.41 5.80
CA GLY A 774 30.50 -18.03 7.15
C GLY A 774 29.21 -18.72 7.62
N GLN A 775 28.22 -17.93 8.01
CA GLN A 775 26.87 -18.37 8.38
C GLN A 775 25.89 -18.17 7.23
N GLN A 776 24.92 -19.08 7.08
CA GLN A 776 23.69 -18.83 6.33
C GLN A 776 22.60 -18.31 7.26
N LEU A 777 21.81 -17.35 6.78
CA LEU A 777 20.56 -16.95 7.41
C LEU A 777 19.46 -17.92 6.96
N VAL A 778 18.72 -18.46 7.92
CA VAL A 778 17.57 -19.34 7.69
C VAL A 778 16.31 -18.62 8.16
N LEU A 779 15.33 -18.49 7.26
CA LEU A 779 13.97 -18.09 7.60
C LEU A 779 13.08 -19.32 7.54
N ALA A 780 12.31 -19.60 8.58
CA ALA A 780 11.41 -20.77 8.63
C ALA A 780 10.07 -20.41 9.27
N GLY A 781 8.97 -20.66 8.54
CA GLY A 781 7.63 -20.18 8.87
C GLY A 781 6.73 -20.22 7.63
N GLY A 782 6.08 -19.11 7.31
CA GLY A 782 5.31 -18.95 6.07
C GLY A 782 3.87 -19.42 6.16
N VAL A 783 3.26 -19.41 7.35
CA VAL A 783 1.85 -19.74 7.54
C VAL A 783 1.24 -18.82 8.60
N SER A 784 0.59 -17.73 8.15
CA SER A 784 -0.17 -16.81 9.01
C SER A 784 -1.31 -17.46 9.79
N GLY A 785 -1.85 -18.59 9.32
CA GLY A 785 -3.07 -19.21 9.84
C GLY A 785 -4.36 -18.41 9.55
N THR A 786 -4.30 -17.36 8.73
CA THR A 786 -5.45 -16.56 8.29
C THR A 786 -5.96 -17.04 6.92
N PRO A 787 -7.26 -16.88 6.59
CA PRO A 787 -7.81 -17.28 5.28
C PRO A 787 -7.08 -16.65 4.09
N GLU A 788 -6.63 -15.39 4.23
CA GLU A 788 -5.92 -14.63 3.20
C GLU A 788 -4.42 -14.98 3.10
N GLY A 789 -3.89 -15.71 4.07
CA GLY A 789 -2.54 -16.25 4.05
C GLY A 789 -2.32 -17.25 2.90
N GLY A 790 -3.39 -17.92 2.46
CA GLY A 790 -3.37 -18.84 1.34
C GLY A 790 -3.05 -20.27 1.73
N LEU A 791 -1.94 -20.80 1.22
CA LEU A 791 -1.61 -22.22 1.37
C LEU A 791 -0.96 -22.51 2.74
N ASP A 792 -1.54 -23.43 3.52
CA ASP A 792 -0.98 -23.97 4.78
C ASP A 792 0.24 -24.89 4.54
N VAL A 793 1.26 -24.38 3.86
CA VAL A 793 2.47 -25.11 3.47
C VAL A 793 3.70 -24.37 3.98
N PRO A 794 4.17 -24.66 5.22
CA PRO A 794 5.30 -23.95 5.79
C PRO A 794 6.57 -24.22 5.00
N HIS A 795 7.37 -23.15 4.83
CA HIS A 795 8.55 -23.13 3.99
C HIS A 795 9.81 -22.75 4.78
N THR A 796 10.95 -22.84 4.11
CA THR A 796 12.27 -22.48 4.62
C THR A 796 13.09 -21.84 3.52
N GLU A 797 13.56 -20.63 3.79
CA GLU A 797 14.41 -19.83 2.90
C GLU A 797 15.85 -19.85 3.40
N ILE A 798 16.81 -20.04 2.50
CA ILE A 798 18.24 -20.00 2.80
C ILE A 798 18.84 -18.79 2.09
N TRP A 799 19.44 -17.91 2.90
CA TRP A 799 20.10 -16.69 2.47
C TRP A 799 21.60 -16.78 2.77
N GLN A 800 22.45 -16.51 1.79
CA GLN A 800 23.91 -16.63 1.90
C GLN A 800 24.62 -15.46 1.24
N SER A 801 25.70 -14.97 1.86
CA SER A 801 26.72 -14.18 1.17
C SER A 801 27.62 -15.13 0.36
N VAL A 802 27.87 -14.80 -0.92
CA VAL A 802 28.73 -15.55 -1.84
C VAL A 802 29.85 -14.64 -2.33
N ASP A 803 31.09 -15.11 -2.30
CA ASP A 803 32.31 -14.36 -2.68
C ASP A 803 32.45 -12.96 -2.02
N GLY A 804 31.84 -12.76 -0.85
CA GLY A 804 31.82 -11.48 -0.11
C GLY A 804 30.78 -10.46 -0.61
N GLY A 805 29.82 -10.89 -1.43
CA GLY A 805 28.66 -10.10 -1.82
C GLY A 805 27.62 -9.96 -0.70
N LEU A 806 26.48 -9.34 -1.02
CA LEU A 806 25.33 -9.29 -0.12
C LEU A 806 24.77 -10.70 0.15
N TYR A 807 24.14 -10.88 1.31
CA TYR A 807 23.24 -12.00 1.55
C TYR A 807 22.08 -11.95 0.56
N GLN A 808 21.96 -13.00 -0.24
CA GLN A 808 20.87 -13.19 -1.19
C GLN A 808 20.22 -14.57 -1.03
N ARG A 809 18.95 -14.66 -1.43
CA ARG A 809 18.17 -15.89 -1.28
C ARG A 809 18.57 -16.93 -2.31
N ILE A 810 19.42 -17.88 -1.91
CA ILE A 810 19.90 -18.96 -2.78
C ILE A 810 18.93 -20.14 -2.87
N ARG A 811 17.95 -20.25 -1.96
CA ARG A 811 17.06 -21.41 -1.89
C ARG A 811 15.74 -21.09 -1.19
N TRP A 812 14.65 -21.66 -1.70
CA TRP A 812 13.33 -21.70 -1.07
C TRP A 812 12.82 -23.14 -1.11
N THR A 813 12.40 -23.70 0.03
CA THR A 813 12.07 -25.13 0.17
C THR A 813 10.86 -25.35 1.07
N TYR A 814 10.16 -26.48 0.90
CA TYR A 814 8.98 -26.84 1.66
C TYR A 814 8.81 -28.37 1.70
N ASP A 815 8.04 -28.89 2.67
CA ASP A 815 7.79 -30.33 2.77
C ASP A 815 6.92 -30.81 1.59
N ARG A 816 7.48 -31.68 0.75
CA ARG A 816 6.79 -32.23 -0.43
C ARG A 816 5.72 -33.26 -0.10
N ASP A 817 5.74 -33.83 1.11
CA ASP A 817 4.76 -34.82 1.60
C ASP A 817 3.57 -34.16 2.33
N ASN A 818 3.59 -32.84 2.57
CA ASN A 818 2.42 -32.08 3.05
C ASN A 818 1.27 -32.16 2.01
N PRO A 819 0.01 -32.42 2.41
CA PRO A 819 -1.15 -32.44 1.51
C PRO A 819 -1.31 -31.24 0.56
N GLY A 820 -0.94 -30.02 0.96
CA GLY A 820 -1.01 -28.81 0.11
C GLY A 820 0.06 -28.75 -0.99
N SER A 821 1.15 -29.52 -0.87
CA SER A 821 2.36 -29.44 -1.70
C SER A 821 2.24 -29.93 -3.15
N ARG A 822 1.00 -30.21 -3.58
CA ARG A 822 0.61 -30.54 -4.94
C ARG A 822 0.20 -29.33 -5.79
N CYS A 823 0.00 -28.17 -5.18
CA CYS A 823 -0.18 -26.89 -5.88
C CYS A 823 0.96 -26.64 -6.89
N MET A 824 0.62 -26.22 -8.11
CA MET A 824 1.60 -25.84 -9.15
C MET A 824 2.34 -24.54 -8.80
N GLY A 825 1.68 -23.53 -8.24
CA GLY A 825 2.29 -22.24 -7.84
C GLY A 825 3.51 -22.39 -6.92
N LEU A 826 3.45 -23.28 -5.92
CA LEU A 826 4.59 -23.57 -5.03
C LEU A 826 5.82 -24.15 -5.77
N ARG A 827 5.63 -24.79 -6.93
CA ARG A 827 6.73 -25.23 -7.81
C ARG A 827 7.34 -24.06 -8.58
N LEU A 828 6.56 -23.03 -8.85
CA LEU A 828 7.02 -21.80 -9.52
C LEU A 828 7.72 -20.86 -8.54
N VAL A 829 7.25 -20.73 -7.29
CA VAL A 829 7.99 -19.98 -6.25
C VAL A 829 9.40 -20.55 -6.06
N GLU A 830 9.54 -21.88 -5.96
CA GLU A 830 10.84 -22.57 -5.90
C GLU A 830 11.70 -22.30 -7.16
N ALA A 831 11.10 -22.36 -8.35
CA ALA A 831 11.80 -22.18 -9.62
C ALA A 831 12.23 -20.72 -9.87
N ASP A 832 11.40 -19.75 -9.48
CA ASP A 832 11.67 -18.32 -9.55
C ASP A 832 12.78 -17.91 -8.57
N VAL A 833 12.83 -18.49 -7.36
CA VAL A 833 13.97 -18.29 -6.45
C VAL A 833 15.25 -18.92 -7.01
N ALA A 834 15.16 -20.10 -7.62
CA ALA A 834 16.30 -20.71 -8.32
C ALA A 834 16.75 -19.92 -9.57
N LEU A 835 15.86 -19.12 -10.17
CA LEU A 835 16.16 -18.21 -11.28
C LEU A 835 16.78 -16.89 -10.78
N GLN A 836 16.27 -16.34 -9.68
CA GLN A 836 16.83 -15.16 -9.00
C GLN A 836 18.27 -15.40 -8.55
N ALA A 837 18.59 -16.59 -8.02
CA ALA A 837 19.94 -16.98 -7.61
C ALA A 837 20.84 -17.52 -8.76
N ALA A 838 20.47 -17.32 -10.02
CA ALA A 838 21.19 -17.89 -11.16
C ALA A 838 22.52 -17.21 -11.48
N ASP A 839 22.82 -16.06 -10.87
CA ASP A 839 24.13 -15.41 -10.89
C ASP A 839 25.21 -16.25 -10.18
N VAL A 840 24.87 -16.88 -9.04
CA VAL A 840 25.76 -17.72 -8.23
C VAL A 840 25.54 -19.23 -8.44
N LEU A 841 24.31 -19.67 -8.71
CA LEU A 841 24.00 -21.09 -8.95
C LEU A 841 24.06 -21.49 -10.44
N GLY A 842 24.04 -20.52 -11.35
CA GLY A 842 23.75 -20.74 -12.77
C GLY A 842 22.29 -21.07 -13.03
N TYR A 843 21.86 -20.98 -14.30
CA TYR A 843 20.46 -21.24 -14.70
C TYR A 843 20.02 -22.71 -14.62
N GLY A 844 20.93 -23.65 -14.35
CA GLY A 844 20.67 -25.09 -14.36
C GLY A 844 19.55 -25.53 -13.40
N PRO A 845 19.59 -25.18 -12.10
CA PRO A 845 18.54 -25.52 -11.14
C PRO A 845 17.16 -24.93 -11.51
N ALA A 846 17.11 -23.70 -12.02
CA ALA A 846 15.87 -23.07 -12.48
C ALA A 846 15.26 -23.82 -13.67
N VAL A 847 16.10 -24.17 -14.66
CA VAL A 847 15.69 -24.97 -15.83
C VAL A 847 15.13 -26.34 -15.40
N GLU A 848 15.75 -27.02 -14.42
CA GLU A 848 15.21 -28.27 -13.88
C GLU A 848 13.88 -28.05 -13.16
N ALA A 849 13.78 -27.03 -12.29
CA ALA A 849 12.58 -26.72 -11.51
C ALA A 849 11.35 -26.38 -12.38
N TYR A 850 11.47 -25.49 -13.38
CA TYR A 850 10.36 -25.21 -14.30
C TYR A 850 10.01 -26.42 -15.18
N THR A 851 11.01 -27.21 -15.61
CA THR A 851 10.76 -28.45 -16.38
C THR A 851 9.97 -29.47 -15.55
N ASP A 852 10.19 -29.51 -14.23
CA ASP A 852 9.42 -30.32 -13.30
C ASP A 852 8.02 -29.73 -13.02
N ALA A 853 7.89 -28.41 -12.90
CA ALA A 853 6.60 -27.73 -12.78
C ALA A 853 5.69 -27.95 -14.02
N LEU A 854 6.25 -28.14 -15.21
CA LEU A 854 5.49 -28.45 -16.44
C LEU A 854 5.10 -29.94 -16.58
N LYS A 855 5.41 -30.81 -15.61
CA LYS A 855 4.95 -32.22 -15.62
C LYS A 855 3.44 -32.30 -15.30
N PRO A 856 2.69 -33.23 -15.92
CA PRO A 856 1.26 -33.38 -15.67
C PRO A 856 0.97 -33.98 -14.29
N GLY A 857 -0.05 -33.46 -13.61
CA GLY A 857 -0.56 -34.03 -12.35
C GLY A 857 -0.39 -33.15 -11.11
N TRP A 858 -0.07 -31.86 -11.28
CA TRP A 858 -0.25 -30.83 -10.26
C TRP A 858 -1.72 -30.44 -10.09
N ASP A 859 -2.02 -29.84 -8.94
CA ASP A 859 -3.32 -29.27 -8.62
C ASP A 859 -3.27 -27.73 -8.69
N ALA A 860 -4.44 -27.11 -8.81
CA ALA A 860 -4.64 -25.67 -8.74
C ALA A 860 -4.48 -25.14 -7.29
N CYS A 861 -4.28 -23.83 -7.12
CA CYS A 861 -3.85 -23.19 -5.88
C CYS A 861 -4.74 -22.02 -5.42
N SER A 862 -5.59 -21.47 -6.30
CA SER A 862 -6.32 -20.22 -6.06
C SER A 862 -7.28 -20.32 -4.87
N ILE A 863 -7.05 -19.50 -3.84
CA ILE A 863 -8.01 -19.30 -2.75
C ILE A 863 -9.15 -18.33 -3.12
N PHE A 864 -8.97 -17.50 -4.16
CA PHE A 864 -9.95 -16.49 -4.60
C PHE A 864 -10.90 -16.98 -5.72
N GLY A 865 -10.99 -18.30 -5.94
CA GLY A 865 -12.12 -18.90 -6.66
C GLY A 865 -12.00 -18.97 -8.19
N LEU A 866 -10.79 -18.81 -8.78
CA LEU A 866 -10.57 -19.10 -10.20
C LEU A 866 -10.89 -20.57 -10.52
N PRO A 867 -11.49 -20.88 -11.69
CA PRO A 867 -11.63 -22.25 -12.16
C PRO A 867 -10.27 -22.94 -12.28
N ALA A 868 -10.11 -24.10 -11.64
CA ALA A 868 -8.84 -24.83 -11.60
C ALA A 868 -8.24 -25.18 -12.98
N GLU A 869 -9.05 -25.28 -14.03
CA GLU A 869 -8.57 -25.49 -15.42
C GLU A 869 -7.94 -24.22 -16.02
N GLU A 870 -8.48 -23.04 -15.68
CA GLU A 870 -8.05 -21.72 -16.14
C GLU A 870 -6.78 -21.27 -15.42
N GLU A 871 -6.72 -21.44 -14.10
CA GLU A 871 -5.50 -21.22 -13.32
C GLU A 871 -4.34 -22.09 -13.81
N LEU A 872 -4.56 -23.39 -13.99
CA LEU A 872 -3.50 -24.30 -14.45
C LEU A 872 -3.01 -23.94 -15.87
N ILE A 873 -3.85 -23.34 -16.72
CA ILE A 873 -3.43 -22.79 -18.02
C ILE A 873 -2.53 -21.57 -17.83
N LEU A 874 -2.90 -20.61 -16.98
CA LEU A 874 -2.09 -19.42 -16.69
C LEU A 874 -0.73 -19.79 -16.06
N LEU A 875 -0.71 -20.65 -15.05
CA LEU A 875 0.52 -21.12 -14.40
C LEU A 875 1.43 -21.92 -15.36
N GLN A 876 0.86 -22.71 -16.28
CA GLN A 876 1.63 -23.37 -17.35
C GLN A 876 2.20 -22.37 -18.36
N GLY A 877 1.51 -21.26 -18.61
CA GLY A 877 2.00 -20.15 -19.42
C GLY A 877 3.22 -19.48 -18.79
N LEU A 878 3.09 -19.07 -17.52
CA LEU A 878 4.18 -18.47 -16.73
C LEU A 878 5.41 -19.38 -16.66
N ALA A 879 5.20 -20.65 -16.30
CA ALA A 879 6.27 -21.65 -16.20
C ALA A 879 6.99 -21.87 -17.54
N SER A 880 6.25 -21.88 -18.65
CA SER A 880 6.82 -22.02 -20.00
C SER A 880 7.59 -20.76 -20.43
N PHE A 881 7.08 -19.57 -20.11
CA PHE A 881 7.74 -18.29 -20.39
C PHE A 881 9.08 -18.19 -19.64
N ARG A 882 9.06 -18.35 -18.31
CA ARG A 882 10.26 -18.37 -17.47
C ARG A 882 11.26 -19.44 -17.90
N LEU A 883 10.81 -20.65 -18.24
CA LEU A 883 11.69 -21.72 -18.75
C LEU A 883 12.37 -21.34 -20.09
N VAL A 884 11.68 -20.63 -20.99
CA VAL A 884 12.29 -20.12 -22.23
C VAL A 884 13.37 -19.09 -21.93
N GLN A 885 13.15 -18.18 -20.96
CA GLN A 885 14.18 -17.25 -20.52
C GLN A 885 15.39 -17.98 -19.92
N ALA A 886 15.16 -18.89 -18.97
CA ALA A 886 16.21 -19.63 -18.28
C ALA A 886 17.04 -20.51 -19.25
N LEU A 887 16.39 -21.19 -20.20
CA LEU A 887 17.08 -21.97 -21.24
C LEU A 887 17.91 -21.09 -22.18
N ALA A 888 17.38 -19.95 -22.61
CA ALA A 888 18.07 -19.02 -23.50
C ALA A 888 19.30 -18.39 -22.82
N LEU A 889 19.17 -17.97 -21.56
CA LEU A 889 20.26 -17.45 -20.73
C LEU A 889 21.32 -18.51 -20.40
N ASN A 890 20.91 -19.77 -20.24
CA ASN A 890 21.82 -20.92 -20.15
C ASN A 890 22.49 -21.29 -21.50
N GLY A 891 22.16 -20.57 -22.59
CA GLY A 891 22.72 -20.76 -23.92
C GLY A 891 22.07 -21.85 -24.77
N ASP A 892 21.01 -22.51 -24.30
CA ASP A 892 20.28 -23.55 -25.05
C ASP A 892 19.07 -22.96 -25.79
N LEU A 893 19.38 -22.20 -26.85
CA LEU A 893 18.39 -21.61 -27.75
C LEU A 893 17.58 -22.66 -28.54
N GLU A 894 18.07 -23.90 -28.69
CA GLU A 894 17.32 -24.98 -29.36
C GLU A 894 16.23 -25.52 -28.43
N ALA A 895 16.53 -25.75 -27.16
CA ALA A 895 15.53 -26.10 -26.15
C ALA A 895 14.56 -24.94 -25.89
N ALA A 896 15.03 -23.70 -25.79
CA ALA A 896 14.17 -22.52 -25.62
C ALA A 896 13.14 -22.39 -26.78
N ALA A 897 13.59 -22.55 -28.03
CA ALA A 897 12.69 -22.56 -29.18
C ALA A 897 11.72 -23.76 -29.19
N ALA A 898 12.13 -24.92 -28.68
CA ALA A 898 11.25 -26.08 -28.55
C ALA A 898 10.16 -25.88 -27.48
N THR A 899 10.49 -25.29 -26.33
CA THR A 899 9.54 -24.95 -25.27
C THR A 899 8.54 -23.88 -25.74
N ALA A 900 9.02 -22.82 -26.40
CA ALA A 900 8.16 -21.79 -27.00
C ALA A 900 7.18 -22.38 -28.03
N ALA A 901 7.64 -23.30 -28.89
CA ALA A 901 6.79 -23.99 -29.86
C ALA A 901 5.79 -24.97 -29.21
N ALA A 902 6.15 -25.59 -28.08
CA ALA A 902 5.25 -26.46 -27.33
C ALA A 902 4.12 -25.66 -26.64
N LEU A 903 4.46 -24.52 -26.02
CA LEU A 903 3.47 -23.58 -25.45
C LEU A 903 2.52 -23.08 -26.55
N ALA A 904 3.04 -22.59 -27.67
CA ALA A 904 2.24 -22.13 -28.81
C ALA A 904 1.41 -23.24 -29.49
N GLN A 905 1.72 -24.52 -29.26
CA GLN A 905 0.87 -25.63 -29.69
C GLN A 905 -0.23 -25.99 -28.68
N GLY A 906 0.03 -25.83 -27.38
CA GLY A 906 -0.94 -26.10 -26.30
C GLY A 906 -1.92 -24.95 -26.05
N GLN A 907 -1.44 -23.71 -26.15
CA GLN A 907 -2.17 -22.48 -25.86
C GLN A 907 -2.01 -21.47 -27.02
N PRO A 908 -2.45 -21.77 -28.25
CA PRO A 908 -2.10 -21.00 -29.45
C PRO A 908 -2.53 -19.52 -29.42
N ASP A 909 -3.57 -19.20 -28.65
CA ASP A 909 -4.17 -17.86 -28.58
C ASP A 909 -3.96 -17.18 -27.21
N SER A 910 -3.03 -17.64 -26.35
CA SER A 910 -2.75 -17.00 -25.04
C SER A 910 -1.66 -15.92 -25.12
N ASP A 911 -1.79 -14.88 -24.28
CA ASP A 911 -0.80 -13.81 -24.19
C ASP A 911 0.60 -14.32 -23.78
N TYR A 912 0.67 -15.38 -22.95
CA TYR A 912 1.92 -16.06 -22.66
C TYR A 912 2.57 -16.67 -23.92
N SER A 913 1.79 -17.25 -24.84
CA SER A 913 2.31 -17.70 -26.15
C SER A 913 2.82 -16.53 -27.01
N GLN A 914 2.18 -15.36 -26.95
CA GLN A 914 2.64 -14.17 -27.66
C GLN A 914 3.93 -13.61 -27.05
N ALA A 915 3.95 -13.36 -25.74
CA ALA A 915 5.11 -12.86 -25.00
C ALA A 915 6.32 -13.79 -25.15
N THR A 916 6.14 -15.11 -25.04
CA THR A 916 7.23 -16.08 -25.23
C THR A 916 7.83 -16.03 -26.63
N GLN A 917 7.00 -15.89 -27.67
CA GLN A 917 7.50 -15.77 -29.06
C GLN A 917 8.20 -14.43 -29.30
N GLN A 918 7.66 -13.33 -28.78
CA GLN A 918 8.18 -11.98 -28.96
C GLN A 918 9.50 -11.77 -28.18
N TRP A 919 9.55 -12.18 -26.92
CA TRP A 919 10.78 -12.15 -26.10
C TRP A 919 11.89 -12.97 -26.76
N LEU A 920 11.60 -14.21 -27.16
CA LEU A 920 12.61 -15.09 -27.77
C LEU A 920 13.08 -14.57 -29.13
N GLN A 921 12.22 -13.92 -29.93
CA GLN A 921 12.66 -13.25 -31.16
C GLN A 921 13.62 -12.12 -30.84
N VAL A 922 13.26 -11.19 -29.94
CA VAL A 922 14.11 -10.04 -29.61
C VAL A 922 15.44 -10.51 -29.02
N TYR A 923 15.44 -11.45 -28.08
CA TYR A 923 16.65 -12.02 -27.51
C TYR A 923 17.56 -12.70 -28.56
N GLN A 924 17.00 -13.35 -29.58
CA GLN A 924 17.77 -13.91 -30.70
C GLN A 924 18.33 -12.85 -31.67
N GLU A 925 17.73 -11.65 -31.72
CA GLU A 925 18.20 -10.52 -32.54
C GLU A 925 19.22 -9.63 -31.81
N THR A 926 19.09 -9.45 -30.49
CA THR A 926 19.92 -8.54 -29.67
C THR A 926 21.00 -9.25 -28.85
N GLY A 927 20.70 -10.45 -28.33
CA GLY A 927 21.47 -11.10 -27.25
C GLY A 927 21.26 -10.47 -25.86
N ASP A 928 20.28 -9.59 -25.72
CA ASP A 928 20.04 -8.74 -24.54
C ASP A 928 18.68 -9.08 -23.91
N PRO A 929 18.64 -9.56 -22.64
CA PRO A 929 17.39 -9.96 -21.99
C PRO A 929 16.55 -8.77 -21.52
N ALA A 930 17.17 -7.62 -21.20
CA ALA A 930 16.46 -6.42 -20.76
C ALA A 930 15.68 -5.81 -21.94
N GLN A 931 16.31 -5.67 -23.11
CA GLN A 931 15.60 -5.26 -24.35
C GLN A 931 14.51 -6.26 -24.74
N ALA A 932 14.71 -7.56 -24.50
CA ALA A 932 13.69 -8.56 -24.75
C ALA A 932 12.51 -8.44 -23.77
N CYS A 933 12.74 -8.06 -22.52
CA CYS A 933 11.71 -7.77 -21.52
C CYS A 933 10.96 -6.46 -21.79
N GLU A 934 11.66 -5.35 -22.07
CA GLU A 934 11.06 -4.08 -22.50
C GLU A 934 10.08 -4.30 -23.67
N ALA A 935 10.46 -5.15 -24.63
CA ALA A 935 9.63 -5.47 -25.78
C ALA A 935 8.33 -6.23 -25.46
N VAL A 936 8.21 -6.91 -24.31
CA VAL A 936 7.00 -7.67 -23.93
C VAL A 936 6.26 -7.10 -22.71
N GLN A 937 6.87 -6.17 -21.97
CA GLN A 937 6.26 -5.52 -20.81
C GLN A 937 4.83 -4.99 -21.06
N PRO A 938 4.50 -4.35 -22.21
CA PRO A 938 3.14 -3.89 -22.49
C PRO A 938 2.07 -5.00 -22.61
N ILE A 939 2.46 -6.28 -22.69
CA ILE A 939 1.54 -7.42 -22.66
C ILE A 939 1.12 -7.74 -21.22
N PHE A 940 2.03 -7.59 -20.24
CA PHE A 940 1.77 -7.81 -18.82
C PHE A 940 1.08 -6.60 -18.16
N GLU A 941 1.43 -5.38 -18.58
CA GLU A 941 0.72 -4.15 -18.19
C GLU A 941 -0.76 -4.16 -18.64
N ALA A 942 -1.05 -4.71 -19.82
CA ALA A 942 -2.40 -4.72 -20.41
C ALA A 942 -3.31 -5.83 -19.89
N ASN A 943 -2.76 -6.92 -19.34
CA ASN A 943 -3.49 -8.13 -18.97
C ASN A 943 -3.12 -8.55 -17.53
N SER A 944 -3.87 -8.08 -16.54
CA SER A 944 -3.55 -8.26 -15.11
C SER A 944 -3.52 -9.72 -14.66
N ASP A 945 -4.37 -10.57 -15.26
CA ASP A 945 -4.48 -12.00 -14.96
C ASP A 945 -3.15 -12.77 -15.17
N LEU A 946 -2.23 -12.22 -15.97
CA LEU A 946 -0.92 -12.81 -16.20
C LEU A 946 -0.02 -12.72 -14.96
N TRP A 947 -0.18 -11.71 -14.11
CA TRP A 947 0.64 -11.51 -12.90
C TRP A 947 -0.14 -11.72 -11.61
N GLN A 948 -1.40 -11.29 -11.55
CA GLN A 948 -2.29 -11.52 -10.39
C GLN A 948 -2.54 -13.00 -10.09
N ILE A 949 -2.28 -13.90 -11.05
CA ILE A 949 -2.25 -15.35 -10.79
C ILE A 949 -1.24 -15.75 -9.68
N THR A 950 -0.26 -14.90 -9.38
CA THR A 950 0.68 -15.06 -8.26
C THR A 950 0.21 -14.45 -6.94
N ASP A 951 -0.76 -13.52 -6.94
CA ASP A 951 -1.43 -13.10 -5.69
C ASP A 951 -2.33 -14.24 -5.15
N HIS A 952 -2.78 -15.12 -6.03
CA HIS A 952 -3.88 -16.05 -5.75
C HIS A 952 -3.56 -17.24 -4.84
N TYR A 953 -2.29 -17.47 -4.51
CA TYR A 953 -1.86 -18.44 -3.49
C TYR A 953 -1.61 -17.82 -2.10
N GLY A 954 -1.97 -16.54 -1.91
CA GLY A 954 -2.04 -15.83 -0.63
C GLY A 954 -0.71 -15.25 -0.13
N TYR A 955 -0.82 -14.26 0.77
CA TYR A 955 0.28 -13.35 1.12
C TYR A 955 1.45 -13.96 1.89
N ASN A 956 1.35 -15.23 2.31
CA ASN A 956 2.49 -15.96 2.89
C ASN A 956 3.59 -16.28 1.87
N HIS A 957 3.32 -16.10 0.56
CA HIS A 957 4.21 -16.45 -0.54
C HIS A 957 4.49 -15.23 -1.45
N PRO A 958 5.62 -15.19 -2.19
CA PRO A 958 5.95 -14.05 -3.04
C PRO A 958 4.94 -13.84 -4.18
N ALA A 959 4.32 -12.66 -4.21
CA ALA A 959 3.58 -12.13 -5.36
C ALA A 959 4.53 -11.50 -6.40
N LEU A 960 4.09 -11.40 -7.66
CA LEU A 960 4.82 -10.75 -8.75
C LEU A 960 4.00 -9.58 -9.33
N ALA A 961 4.63 -8.40 -9.41
CA ALA A 961 4.20 -7.27 -10.23
C ALA A 961 4.34 -7.58 -11.74
N PRO A 962 3.65 -6.86 -12.66
CA PRO A 962 3.79 -7.09 -14.10
C PRO A 962 5.25 -7.02 -14.59
N GLU A 963 6.02 -6.07 -14.06
CA GLU A 963 7.46 -5.86 -14.34
C GLU A 963 8.29 -7.08 -13.93
N GLN A 964 7.87 -7.81 -12.90
CA GLN A 964 8.61 -8.94 -12.35
C GLN A 964 8.34 -10.24 -13.12
N ILE A 965 7.33 -10.30 -14.00
CA ILE A 965 7.02 -11.48 -14.82
C ILE A 965 8.09 -11.76 -15.87
N CYS A 966 8.80 -10.74 -16.34
CA CYS A 966 9.93 -10.93 -17.25
C CYS A 966 11.25 -10.86 -16.49
N PHE A 967 12.00 -11.97 -16.48
CA PHE A 967 13.26 -12.05 -15.75
C PHE A 967 14.38 -11.28 -16.49
N VAL A 968 15.04 -10.38 -15.76
CA VAL A 968 16.29 -9.71 -16.16
C VAL A 968 17.37 -10.15 -15.15
N PRO A 969 18.53 -10.68 -15.61
CA PRO A 969 19.66 -11.04 -14.75
C PRO A 969 20.42 -9.83 -14.15
#